data_AF-A0AAU8NJW9-F1
#
_entry.id   AF-A0AAU8NJW9-F1
#
_cell.length_a   1.000
_cell.length_b   1.000
_cell.length_c   1.000
_cell.angle_alpha   90.00
_cell.angle_beta   90.00
_cell.angle_gamma   90.00
#
_symmetry.space_group_name_H-M   'P 1'
#
loop_
_entity.id
_entity.type
_entity.pdbx_description
1 polymer ?
#
loop_
_entity_poly.entity_id
_entity_poly.type
_entity_poly.pdbx_seq_one_letter_code
_entity_poly.pdbx_strand_id
1 'polypeptide(L)'
;MGTTTVCISGSNVGVLREKLLTLINYGLPSTELYNSDDSCIVAIVANQGVDLRKKLGRALELLKTGIDPIEENGIYYQPSPFGSESVAFVFPGQGSQSIGMLHSLRERLPFFEAHLQAINARYQEGYRSSILDVIYREKTAANEENLRDTRQAQLALGLVSISLAQALRDLDVKPSYAAGHSYGELPALHTAGIVNTDFLLQMSMVRGQLMGAAGDKFRGAMLSVFAEQDIVERLISDHGIEAVISIVNADEQMIVSGSLAAINTLEQVCAGKIKTIRLKTSAAFHSPLMAEAEKKWRDFITAQKDEFHDKYEVKVYSNVTAQAYQLHQDMMLELLASQLTHRVRWQETCTQLYADGARIFVEVGPANVLTNLMTGILTGKPHLTLHTDPRHKDGLEHMCHFIGKLASHHVEVNVWEFFDERIYRDFISMGTERKSGMNHGNESNRQLVFKQYLKSNQWMVRTFLEEQNKIIAEQLRSMIEPDKPKLMELIRKQRKSVLLGALEAQRVGLSSFFSEVGHVQPILESHETAALDTELAAKQVAAAMETEYKDAERETPPFTPEMKAQDYILRLTEEIAVIAAKPLNEITLITGFDKLNIDIFALANIYDSMFSSHDRYKLFKRELLHAPNLGQVEKLLCYMVTAGSDSTKRELINSHVDYSSDTADIERYGFTYEPVVSSEKNKSAPTRLLLVGMKNEMFDFFKESLDAQGIHIVEIHITETGWDGSNPNWGMIAYDDVKGLQNYMERFLDDKGSLPSLLFLVPDSESVLEQAHFEAWNARIEQTAVALYIMSDIYGKTKGNSESPSWFSVVGENGLCPVGAAVRGIVRTMAHDFKGKYQIRSIWLDISYRQTNFRHLLKVMNEGISTHDMFIADDIYVRKLKALEVGAQNIEAALNPSSLVIFFGGGVGITAEIACAVAERFGCRIVIVGRTSFPTNIAYEHIQEESVLKKEIFRDLSLKLKDGQKITGNMLEHEAKKIYRQRALIRSKQRIERTGSEFHYYSCDISDHEALNALLLDIEKQHGKVTGIVHGAGEMNSQRNKTAKAFGDNLSIKTSSMFALYQFFRKYPLKFAILFSSISAYTGLPRQSDYSSSNEFVNSIASHWNKQVDYPVRSIMWSLWTETGIMKNSTKDVEKLGLRGITNKQGIQLFMRELDHLESSDECVMLTHDTMLKFSMP
;
A
#
# COMPACT_ATOMS: atom_id res chain seq x y z
N MET A 1 12.51 -15.78 -7.36
CA MET A 1 12.43 -17.04 -6.58
C MET A 1 13.58 -17.02 -5.57
N GLY A 2 13.33 -17.26 -4.29
CA GLY A 2 14.35 -17.17 -3.24
C GLY A 2 13.85 -17.75 -1.92
N THR A 3 14.75 -17.77 -0.92
CA THR A 3 14.51 -18.27 0.44
C THR A 3 13.35 -17.57 1.15
N THR A 4 12.72 -18.29 2.06
CA THR A 4 11.50 -17.89 2.75
C THR A 4 11.34 -18.60 4.10
N THR A 5 10.40 -18.13 4.91
CA THR A 5 10.01 -18.72 6.20
C THR A 5 8.52 -19.05 6.15
N VAL A 6 8.19 -20.31 6.35
CA VAL A 6 6.80 -20.77 6.52
C VAL A 6 6.59 -21.03 8.00
N CYS A 7 5.86 -20.15 8.67
CA CYS A 7 5.40 -20.37 10.05
C CYS A 7 4.10 -21.18 10.03
N ILE A 8 4.01 -22.17 10.91
CA ILE A 8 2.84 -23.04 11.07
C ILE A 8 2.59 -23.12 12.58
N SER A 9 1.34 -22.93 13.01
CA SER A 9 0.97 -22.84 14.41
C SER A 9 -0.16 -23.80 14.77
N GLY A 10 -0.28 -24.19 16.03
CA GLY A 10 -1.44 -24.93 16.53
C GLY A 10 -1.61 -24.76 18.04
N SER A 11 -2.85 -24.92 18.53
CA SER A 11 -3.19 -24.83 19.96
C SER A 11 -2.64 -25.96 20.84
N ASN A 12 -1.85 -26.88 20.25
CA ASN A 12 -0.95 -27.83 20.89
C ASN A 12 -0.12 -28.55 19.80
N VAL A 13 0.87 -29.35 20.21
CA VAL A 13 1.72 -30.15 19.33
C VAL A 13 0.93 -31.14 18.46
N GLY A 14 -0.22 -31.64 18.92
CA GLY A 14 -1.11 -32.51 18.13
C GLY A 14 -1.67 -31.78 16.91
N VAL A 15 -2.34 -30.65 17.15
CA VAL A 15 -2.90 -29.78 16.09
C VAL A 15 -1.81 -29.29 15.13
N LEU A 16 -0.63 -28.94 15.67
CA LEU A 16 0.53 -28.53 14.87
C LEU A 16 0.98 -29.64 13.89
N ARG A 17 1.01 -30.89 14.35
CA ARG A 17 1.34 -32.07 13.53
C ARG A 17 0.27 -32.40 12.50
N GLU A 18 -1.01 -32.19 12.81
CA GLU A 18 -2.11 -32.37 11.86
C GLU A 18 -2.06 -31.34 10.73
N LYS A 19 -1.75 -30.06 11.03
CA LYS A 19 -1.50 -29.05 10.00
C LYS A 19 -0.27 -29.37 9.14
N LEU A 20 0.83 -29.84 9.74
CA LEU A 20 2.01 -30.29 9.00
C LEU A 20 1.69 -31.47 8.04
N LEU A 21 0.95 -32.47 8.51
CA LEU A 21 0.46 -33.57 7.67
C LEU A 21 -0.40 -33.06 6.51
N THR A 22 -1.29 -32.11 6.78
CA THR A 22 -2.18 -31.54 5.77
C THR A 22 -1.42 -30.76 4.71
N LEU A 23 -0.41 -29.97 5.11
CA LEU A 23 0.54 -29.30 4.20
C LEU A 23 1.28 -30.27 3.29
N ILE A 24 1.76 -31.40 3.82
CA ILE A 24 2.53 -32.40 3.06
C ILE A 24 1.66 -33.12 2.01
N ASN A 25 0.42 -33.46 2.38
CA ASN A 25 -0.43 -34.34 1.58
C ASN A 25 -1.32 -33.57 0.57
N TYR A 26 -1.66 -32.31 0.85
CA TYR A 26 -2.64 -31.55 0.05
C TYR A 26 -2.15 -30.19 -0.42
N GLY A 27 -1.24 -29.55 0.33
CA GLY A 27 -0.96 -28.12 0.20
C GLY A 27 -2.10 -27.26 0.76
N LEU A 28 -1.76 -26.19 1.50
CA LEU A 28 -2.75 -25.30 2.13
C LEU A 28 -2.68 -23.87 1.58
N PRO A 29 -3.80 -23.13 1.58
CA PRO A 29 -3.78 -21.67 1.47
C PRO A 29 -2.99 -21.06 2.62
N SER A 30 -2.26 -19.98 2.37
CA SER A 30 -1.31 -19.41 3.34
C SER A 30 -1.95 -18.83 4.61
N THR A 31 -3.28 -18.64 4.63
CA THR A 31 -4.04 -18.01 5.74
C THR A 31 -4.49 -18.96 6.85
N GLU A 32 -4.28 -20.28 6.72
CA GLU A 32 -4.62 -21.27 7.78
C GLU A 32 -3.38 -21.77 8.54
N LEU A 33 -2.19 -21.40 8.06
CA LEU A 33 -0.93 -21.91 8.56
C LEU A 33 -0.58 -21.32 9.92
N TYR A 34 -0.66 -19.99 10.05
CA TYR A 34 -0.11 -19.25 11.18
C TYR A 34 -1.17 -18.38 11.88
N ASN A 35 -1.20 -18.51 13.20
CA ASN A 35 -1.93 -17.71 14.17
C ASN A 35 -0.96 -17.40 15.33
N SER A 36 -0.85 -16.13 15.73
CA SER A 36 0.01 -15.70 16.85
C SER A 36 -0.46 -16.24 18.20
N ASP A 37 -1.76 -16.50 18.32
CA ASP A 37 -2.42 -16.85 19.59
C ASP A 37 -2.38 -18.37 19.87
N ASP A 38 -1.90 -19.17 18.92
CA ASP A 38 -1.71 -20.61 19.06
C ASP A 38 -0.52 -20.92 19.99
N SER A 39 -0.65 -21.89 20.89
CA SER A 39 0.35 -22.20 21.92
C SER A 39 1.62 -22.92 21.42
N CYS A 40 1.70 -23.28 20.14
CA CYS A 40 2.83 -23.99 19.55
C CYS A 40 3.10 -23.49 18.13
N ILE A 41 4.27 -22.91 17.86
CA ILE A 41 4.68 -22.44 16.53
C ILE A 41 5.92 -23.20 16.05
N VAL A 42 5.84 -23.85 14.87
CA VAL A 42 7.01 -24.29 14.11
C VAL A 42 7.26 -23.35 12.94
N ALA A 43 8.49 -22.86 12.80
CA ALA A 43 8.91 -22.09 11.64
C ALA A 43 9.87 -22.92 10.78
N ILE A 44 9.64 -22.93 9.47
CA ILE A 44 10.42 -23.71 8.51
C ILE A 44 10.99 -22.77 7.44
N VAL A 45 12.31 -22.63 7.44
CA VAL A 45 13.05 -21.87 6.43
C VAL A 45 13.45 -22.78 5.27
N ALA A 46 13.05 -22.42 4.06
CA ALA A 46 13.26 -23.26 2.88
C ALA A 46 13.63 -22.47 1.62
N ASN A 47 14.40 -23.08 0.72
CA ASN A 47 14.96 -22.38 -0.44
C ASN A 47 14.16 -22.61 -1.74
N GLN A 48 13.51 -23.76 -1.91
CA GLN A 48 12.55 -24.08 -2.98
C GLN A 48 11.49 -25.08 -2.48
N GLY A 49 10.35 -25.25 -3.16
CA GLY A 49 9.26 -26.13 -2.68
C GLY A 49 9.67 -27.57 -2.38
N VAL A 50 10.65 -28.13 -3.11
CA VAL A 50 11.22 -29.47 -2.82
C VAL A 50 11.90 -29.53 -1.45
N ASP A 51 12.57 -28.44 -1.05
CA ASP A 51 13.22 -28.29 0.26
C ASP A 51 12.18 -28.13 1.38
N LEU A 52 11.14 -27.33 1.15
CA LEU A 52 10.01 -27.19 2.09
C LEU A 52 9.34 -28.54 2.36
N ARG A 53 9.03 -29.35 1.33
CA ARG A 53 8.47 -30.72 1.50
C ARG A 53 9.31 -31.60 2.41
N LYS A 54 10.64 -31.61 2.22
CA LYS A 54 11.56 -32.40 3.04
C LYS A 54 11.55 -31.92 4.49
N LYS A 55 11.59 -30.61 4.70
CA LYS A 55 11.60 -30.00 6.03
C LYS A 55 10.26 -30.12 6.76
N LEU A 56 9.13 -30.07 6.06
CA LEU A 56 7.80 -30.39 6.60
C LEU A 56 7.75 -31.83 7.12
N GLY A 57 8.21 -32.80 6.31
CA GLY A 57 8.29 -34.21 6.72
C GLY A 57 9.20 -34.41 7.94
N ARG A 58 10.36 -33.75 7.95
CA ARG A 58 11.32 -33.81 9.07
C ARG A 58 10.76 -33.14 10.35
N ALA A 59 10.11 -31.99 10.24
CA ALA A 59 9.44 -31.32 11.36
C ALA A 59 8.35 -32.22 11.96
N LEU A 60 7.56 -32.89 11.11
CA LEU A 60 6.54 -33.83 11.52
C LEU A 60 7.13 -35.06 12.25
N GLU A 61 8.33 -35.54 11.88
CA GLU A 61 9.05 -36.59 12.63
C GLU A 61 9.51 -36.10 14.00
N LEU A 62 10.19 -34.96 14.05
CA LEU A 62 10.78 -34.40 15.27
C LEU A 62 9.72 -34.07 16.32
N LEU A 63 8.53 -33.60 15.91
CA LEU A 63 7.42 -33.36 16.83
C LEU A 63 6.75 -34.66 17.36
N LYS A 64 7.14 -35.86 16.90
CA LYS A 64 6.59 -37.13 17.45
C LYS A 64 7.12 -37.47 18.84
N THR A 65 8.31 -36.99 19.20
CA THR A 65 8.92 -37.14 20.53
C THR A 65 8.63 -35.94 21.44
N GLY A 66 7.69 -35.08 21.04
CA GLY A 66 7.73 -33.64 21.32
C GLY A 66 7.52 -33.20 22.77
N ILE A 67 8.61 -33.05 23.51
CA ILE A 67 8.74 -32.08 24.62
C ILE A 67 10.05 -31.27 24.52
N ASP A 68 10.97 -31.61 23.60
CA ASP A 68 12.27 -30.95 23.45
C ASP A 68 12.25 -29.82 22.41
N PRO A 69 13.09 -28.76 22.57
CA PRO A 69 13.28 -27.73 21.53
C PRO A 69 13.88 -28.30 20.25
N ILE A 70 13.44 -27.80 19.10
CA ILE A 70 13.94 -28.18 17.78
C ILE A 70 14.65 -26.98 17.15
N GLU A 71 15.94 -27.16 16.84
CA GLU A 71 16.69 -26.33 15.90
C GLU A 71 17.47 -27.27 14.96
N GLU A 72 16.87 -27.63 13.82
CA GLU A 72 17.48 -28.56 12.85
C GLU A 72 17.27 -28.07 11.41
N ASN A 73 18.35 -27.81 10.67
CA ASN A 73 18.32 -27.54 9.22
C ASN A 73 17.31 -26.44 8.76
N GLY A 74 17.03 -25.45 9.62
CA GLY A 74 16.05 -24.39 9.34
C GLY A 74 14.63 -24.69 9.82
N ILE A 75 14.42 -25.76 10.57
CA ILE A 75 13.19 -26.05 11.33
C ILE A 75 13.40 -25.55 12.76
N TYR A 76 12.48 -24.74 13.25
CA TYR A 76 12.52 -24.10 14.57
C TYR A 76 11.22 -24.34 15.32
N TYR A 77 11.27 -24.91 16.51
CA TYR A 77 10.13 -25.06 17.42
C TYR A 77 10.62 -24.95 18.87
N GLN A 78 9.94 -24.14 19.67
CA GLN A 78 10.24 -23.98 21.09
C GLN A 78 9.01 -24.39 21.92
N PRO A 79 9.06 -25.48 22.71
CA PRO A 79 7.95 -25.89 23.58
C PRO A 79 7.71 -24.94 24.77
N SER A 80 8.72 -24.17 25.18
CA SER A 80 8.61 -23.11 26.20
C SER A 80 9.05 -21.77 25.60
N PRO A 81 8.22 -21.12 24.76
CA PRO A 81 8.55 -19.85 24.13
C PRO A 81 8.75 -18.73 25.16
N PHE A 82 9.48 -17.68 24.79
CA PHE A 82 9.81 -16.59 25.71
C PHE A 82 8.92 -15.34 25.56
N GLY A 83 8.18 -15.21 24.46
CA GLY A 83 7.28 -14.06 24.23
C GLY A 83 7.97 -12.76 23.83
N SER A 84 7.20 -11.84 23.24
CA SER A 84 7.65 -10.51 22.78
C SER A 84 8.16 -9.63 23.92
N GLU A 85 7.60 -9.77 25.12
CA GLU A 85 7.98 -9.03 26.32
C GLU A 85 9.41 -9.33 26.78
N SER A 86 10.00 -10.44 26.32
CA SER A 86 11.36 -10.84 26.66
C SER A 86 12.44 -10.31 25.72
N VAL A 87 12.06 -9.52 24.70
CA VAL A 87 12.98 -9.04 23.64
C VAL A 87 13.82 -7.86 24.12
N ALA A 88 15.13 -8.01 24.04
CA ALA A 88 16.12 -6.98 24.25
C ALA A 88 16.84 -6.64 22.93
N PHE A 89 16.85 -5.38 22.52
CA PHE A 89 17.70 -4.91 21.42
C PHE A 89 19.06 -4.49 21.99
N VAL A 90 20.12 -5.13 21.49
CA VAL A 90 21.50 -4.85 21.90
C VAL A 90 22.31 -4.26 20.76
N PHE A 91 22.97 -3.13 21.03
CA PHE A 91 23.62 -2.34 20.00
C PHE A 91 25.15 -2.48 20.07
N PRO A 92 25.82 -2.93 18.99
CA PRO A 92 27.26 -3.15 19.00
C PRO A 92 28.06 -1.84 19.05
N GLY A 93 29.20 -1.91 19.73
CA GLY A 93 30.16 -0.80 19.84
C GLY A 93 31.16 -0.72 18.69
N GLN A 94 32.05 0.27 18.79
CA GLN A 94 33.19 0.46 17.89
C GLN A 94 34.09 -0.78 17.85
N GLY A 95 34.40 -1.25 16.65
CA GLY A 95 35.08 -2.51 16.36
C GLY A 95 34.25 -3.46 15.49
N SER A 96 32.93 -3.22 15.39
CA SER A 96 31.98 -4.06 14.63
C SER A 96 31.77 -3.56 13.19
N GLN A 97 32.13 -2.31 12.89
CA GLN A 97 32.05 -1.72 11.56
C GLN A 97 33.09 -2.30 10.59
N SER A 98 32.71 -2.45 9.32
CA SER A 98 33.62 -2.79 8.23
C SER A 98 33.10 -2.26 6.90
N ILE A 99 33.98 -2.09 5.91
CA ILE A 99 33.58 -1.59 4.58
C ILE A 99 32.65 -2.62 3.92
N GLY A 100 31.48 -2.15 3.49
CA GLY A 100 30.40 -2.97 2.96
C GLY A 100 29.55 -3.71 4.01
N MET A 101 29.59 -3.32 5.29
CA MET A 101 28.74 -3.92 6.32
C MET A 101 27.25 -3.89 5.92
N LEU A 102 26.53 -4.98 6.21
CA LEU A 102 25.11 -5.19 5.87
C LEU A 102 24.74 -5.07 4.38
N HIS A 103 25.72 -5.00 3.46
CA HIS A 103 25.45 -4.77 2.04
C HIS A 103 24.44 -5.77 1.44
N SER A 104 24.51 -7.05 1.84
CA SER A 104 23.56 -8.06 1.36
C SER A 104 22.13 -7.83 1.89
N LEU A 105 21.94 -7.32 3.12
CA LEU A 105 20.60 -6.91 3.58
C LEU A 105 20.12 -5.70 2.79
N ARG A 106 20.99 -4.71 2.58
CA ARG A 106 20.69 -3.48 1.84
C ARG A 106 20.21 -3.79 0.42
N GLU A 107 20.88 -4.69 -0.30
CA GLU A 107 20.47 -5.13 -1.63
C GLU A 107 19.20 -6.01 -1.64
N ARG A 108 18.96 -6.77 -0.56
CA ARG A 108 17.84 -7.72 -0.48
C ARG A 108 16.58 -7.12 0.13
N LEU A 109 16.62 -6.07 0.94
CA LEU A 109 15.49 -5.60 1.75
C LEU A 109 15.19 -4.12 1.45
N PRO A 110 14.24 -3.81 0.55
CA PRO A 110 13.93 -2.43 0.14
C PRO A 110 13.55 -1.50 1.31
N PHE A 111 12.84 -2.01 2.31
CA PHE A 111 12.47 -1.24 3.52
C PHE A 111 13.69 -0.83 4.36
N PHE A 112 14.69 -1.71 4.48
CA PHE A 112 15.95 -1.38 5.18
C PHE A 112 16.79 -0.35 4.40
N GLU A 113 16.86 -0.46 3.07
CA GLU A 113 17.49 0.57 2.23
C GLU A 113 16.74 1.90 2.31
N ALA A 114 15.40 1.90 2.38
CA ALA A 114 14.61 3.12 2.53
C ALA A 114 14.95 3.87 3.83
N HIS A 115 15.06 3.17 4.97
CA HIS A 115 15.49 3.79 6.23
C HIS A 115 16.94 4.31 6.18
N LEU A 116 17.87 3.51 5.64
CA LEU A 116 19.27 3.93 5.44
C LEU A 116 19.38 5.22 4.62
N GLN A 117 18.64 5.31 3.51
CA GLN A 117 18.63 6.49 2.64
C GLN A 117 17.95 7.68 3.32
N ALA A 118 16.80 7.48 3.98
CA ALA A 118 16.06 8.55 4.64
C ALA A 118 16.87 9.20 5.77
N ILE A 119 17.55 8.41 6.61
CA ILE A 119 18.38 8.94 7.71
C ILE A 119 19.65 9.59 7.17
N ASN A 120 20.29 9.00 6.14
CA ASN A 120 21.46 9.61 5.49
C ASN A 120 21.12 10.93 4.79
N ALA A 121 19.92 11.08 4.21
CA ALA A 121 19.46 12.33 3.61
C ALA A 121 19.31 13.45 4.65
N ARG A 122 18.70 13.17 5.82
CA ARG A 122 18.62 14.12 6.95
C ARG A 122 20.00 14.62 7.38
N TYR A 123 20.99 13.73 7.44
CA TYR A 123 22.37 14.12 7.72
C TYR A 123 22.99 14.99 6.60
N GLN A 124 22.75 14.65 5.33
CA GLN A 124 23.27 15.41 4.18
C GLN A 124 22.74 16.85 4.13
N GLU A 125 21.50 17.09 4.53
CA GLU A 125 20.90 18.44 4.59
C GLU A 125 21.70 19.38 5.52
N GLY A 126 22.11 18.90 6.70
CA GLY A 126 22.91 19.68 7.66
C GLY A 126 24.40 19.74 7.34
N TYR A 127 25.01 18.64 6.88
CA TYR A 127 26.46 18.47 6.84
C TYR A 127 27.09 18.30 5.45
N ARG A 128 26.27 18.38 4.38
CA ARG A 128 26.69 18.30 2.95
C ARG A 128 27.63 17.13 2.61
N SER A 129 27.57 16.05 3.39
CA SER A 129 28.45 14.89 3.30
C SER A 129 27.64 13.61 3.56
N SER A 130 28.04 12.52 2.93
CA SER A 130 27.33 11.24 2.94
C SER A 130 28.00 10.27 3.90
N ILE A 131 27.25 9.73 4.87
CA ILE A 131 27.74 8.66 5.76
C ILE A 131 27.82 7.34 4.97
N LEU A 132 26.83 7.10 4.10
CA LEU A 132 26.80 5.92 3.22
C LEU A 132 28.03 5.84 2.31
N ASP A 133 28.58 6.99 1.88
CA ASP A 133 29.80 7.03 1.06
C ASP A 133 31.05 6.60 1.85
N VAL A 134 31.03 6.64 3.19
CA VAL A 134 32.15 6.11 4.01
C VAL A 134 31.99 4.60 4.18
N ILE A 135 30.76 4.11 4.33
CA ILE A 135 30.44 2.70 4.57
C ILE A 135 30.60 1.84 3.30
N TYR A 136 30.12 2.31 2.15
CA TYR A 136 29.99 1.54 0.91
C TYR A 136 31.05 1.89 -0.15
N ARG A 137 32.24 2.29 0.27
CA ARG A 137 33.44 2.43 -0.57
C ARG A 137 33.99 1.08 -1.04
N GLU A 138 34.94 1.13 -1.98
CA GLU A 138 35.77 -0.03 -2.30
C GLU A 138 36.52 -0.53 -1.04
N LYS A 139 36.53 -1.85 -0.82
CA LYS A 139 37.16 -2.47 0.35
C LYS A 139 38.69 -2.54 0.20
N THR A 140 39.33 -1.41 0.47
CA THR A 140 40.80 -1.28 0.57
C THR A 140 41.25 -1.17 2.02
N ALA A 141 42.52 -1.48 2.31
CA ALA A 141 43.08 -1.31 3.65
C ALA A 141 42.99 0.14 4.14
N ALA A 142 43.12 1.13 3.25
CA ALA A 142 43.01 2.55 3.57
C ALA A 142 41.56 2.96 3.90
N ASN A 143 40.56 2.47 3.16
CA ASN A 143 39.15 2.76 3.44
C ASN A 143 38.68 2.05 4.73
N GLU A 144 39.13 0.81 4.97
CA GLU A 144 38.91 0.10 6.23
C GLU A 144 39.50 0.87 7.43
N GLU A 145 40.69 1.46 7.29
CA GLU A 145 41.28 2.27 8.36
C GLU A 145 40.57 3.62 8.53
N ASN A 146 40.14 4.26 7.43
CA ASN A 146 39.32 5.47 7.49
C ASN A 146 37.97 5.25 8.19
N LEU A 147 37.31 4.11 7.97
CA LEU A 147 36.09 3.74 8.69
C LEU A 147 36.35 3.31 10.16
N ARG A 148 37.58 2.93 10.53
CA ARG A 148 37.97 2.67 11.93
C ARG A 148 38.28 3.93 12.73
N ASP A 149 38.56 5.05 12.07
CA ASP A 149 38.68 6.34 12.71
C ASP A 149 37.41 6.61 13.54
N THR A 150 37.59 6.89 14.84
CA THR A 150 36.51 7.10 15.81
C THR A 150 35.48 8.16 15.37
N ARG A 151 35.91 9.16 14.59
CA ARG A 151 35.05 10.20 14.02
C ARG A 151 34.06 9.64 12.99
N GLN A 152 34.50 8.65 12.21
CA GLN A 152 33.69 7.99 11.18
C GLN A 152 32.94 6.79 11.74
N ALA A 153 33.60 5.96 12.55
CA ALA A 153 33.07 4.72 13.09
C ALA A 153 31.78 4.92 13.88
N GLN A 154 31.73 5.92 14.79
CA GLN A 154 30.56 6.18 15.62
C GLN A 154 29.37 6.64 14.77
N LEU A 155 29.57 7.60 13.87
CA LEU A 155 28.51 8.09 12.98
C LEU A 155 27.99 6.99 12.02
N ALA A 156 28.89 6.17 11.47
CA ALA A 156 28.54 5.05 10.60
C ALA A 156 27.76 3.95 11.34
N LEU A 157 28.16 3.62 12.57
CA LEU A 157 27.43 2.67 13.42
C LEU A 157 26.05 3.20 13.81
N GLY A 158 25.93 4.49 14.12
CA GLY A 158 24.66 5.14 14.46
C GLY A 158 23.63 5.03 13.36
N LEU A 159 23.97 5.51 12.16
CA LEU A 159 23.12 5.41 10.97
C LEU A 159 22.63 3.98 10.74
N VAL A 160 23.56 3.02 10.70
CA VAL A 160 23.25 1.62 10.42
C VAL A 160 22.35 1.00 11.49
N SER A 161 22.68 1.21 12.77
CA SER A 161 21.99 0.55 13.89
C SER A 161 20.54 1.02 14.01
N ILE A 162 20.28 2.32 13.85
CA ILE A 162 18.91 2.84 13.93
C ILE A 162 18.08 2.57 12.68
N SER A 163 18.71 2.49 11.50
CA SER A 163 18.04 2.04 10.27
C SER A 163 17.60 0.58 10.39
N LEU A 164 18.42 -0.28 11.01
CA LEU A 164 18.04 -1.65 11.33
C LEU A 164 16.96 -1.71 12.43
N ALA A 165 17.04 -0.88 13.47
CA ALA A 165 16.03 -0.85 14.53
C ALA A 165 14.65 -0.44 13.99
N GLN A 166 14.59 0.51 13.05
CA GLN A 166 13.38 0.87 12.33
C GLN A 166 12.90 -0.27 11.42
N ALA A 167 13.78 -0.85 10.61
CA ALA A 167 13.46 -1.99 9.75
C ALA A 167 12.95 -3.23 10.52
N LEU A 168 13.37 -3.43 11.78
CA LEU A 168 12.83 -4.48 12.65
C LEU A 168 11.45 -4.12 13.23
N ARG A 169 11.22 -2.86 13.58
CA ARG A 169 9.91 -2.37 14.06
C ARG A 169 8.82 -2.44 12.98
N ASP A 170 9.17 -2.22 11.72
CA ASP A 170 8.26 -2.42 10.58
C ASP A 170 7.81 -3.88 10.50
N LEU A 171 8.68 -4.83 10.86
CA LEU A 171 8.33 -6.26 10.99
C LEU A 171 7.61 -6.57 12.32
N ASP A 172 7.04 -5.56 13.00
CA ASP A 172 6.45 -5.59 14.35
C ASP A 172 7.38 -6.08 15.50
N VAL A 173 8.66 -6.37 15.22
CA VAL A 173 9.65 -6.80 16.23
C VAL A 173 10.04 -5.60 17.11
N LYS A 174 9.56 -5.59 18.36
CA LYS A 174 9.77 -4.48 19.31
C LYS A 174 10.52 -4.95 20.55
N PRO A 175 11.50 -4.18 21.05
CA PRO A 175 12.15 -4.46 22.32
C PRO A 175 11.31 -3.99 23.51
N SER A 176 11.36 -4.74 24.62
CA SER A 176 11.00 -4.25 25.95
C SER A 176 12.21 -3.72 26.72
N TYR A 177 13.42 -4.11 26.29
CA TYR A 177 14.70 -3.68 26.86
C TYR A 177 15.66 -3.23 25.77
N ALA A 178 16.51 -2.25 26.04
CA ALA A 178 17.60 -1.86 25.14
C ALA A 178 18.91 -1.66 25.90
N ALA A 179 20.01 -2.08 25.32
CA ALA A 179 21.35 -1.83 25.85
C ALA A 179 22.32 -1.69 24.68
N GLY A 180 23.51 -1.16 24.92
CA GLY A 180 24.51 -1.14 23.86
C GLY A 180 25.91 -0.95 24.38
N HIS A 181 26.85 -1.56 23.70
CA HIS A 181 28.24 -1.65 24.15
C HIS A 181 28.97 -0.35 23.81
N SER A 182 29.39 0.42 24.83
CA SER A 182 30.03 1.73 24.66
C SER A 182 29.17 2.68 23.79
N TYR A 183 29.58 2.92 22.55
CA TYR A 183 28.86 3.75 21.58
C TYR A 183 27.43 3.26 21.34
N GLY A 184 27.19 1.95 21.37
CA GLY A 184 25.87 1.36 21.13
C GLY A 184 24.78 1.84 22.10
N GLU A 185 25.16 2.38 23.27
CA GLU A 185 24.22 2.98 24.21
C GLU A 185 23.45 4.17 23.60
N LEU A 186 24.03 4.89 22.62
CA LEU A 186 23.33 6.00 21.96
C LEU A 186 22.20 5.52 21.02
N PRO A 187 22.41 4.54 20.12
CA PRO A 187 21.30 3.83 19.46
C PRO A 187 20.29 3.18 20.42
N ALA A 188 20.69 2.75 21.62
CA ALA A 188 19.77 2.20 22.62
C ALA A 188 18.82 3.28 23.17
N LEU A 189 19.33 4.47 23.50
CA LEU A 189 18.52 5.64 23.90
C LEU A 189 17.54 6.05 22.80
N HIS A 190 17.98 6.11 21.54
CA HIS A 190 17.10 6.36 20.38
C HIS A 190 16.02 5.28 20.20
N THR A 191 16.39 4.02 20.43
CA THR A 191 15.47 2.88 20.34
C THR A 191 14.41 2.88 21.45
N ALA A 192 14.65 3.57 22.57
CA ALA A 192 13.63 3.84 23.58
C ALA A 192 12.80 5.11 23.30
N GLY A 193 13.19 5.93 22.32
CA GLY A 193 12.58 7.24 22.06
C GLY A 193 13.09 8.36 22.97
N ILE A 194 14.15 8.12 23.74
CA ILE A 194 14.76 9.11 24.64
C ILE A 194 15.48 10.20 23.84
N VAL A 195 16.06 9.89 22.68
CA VAL A 195 16.63 10.88 21.77
C VAL A 195 16.10 10.69 20.36
N ASN A 196 15.86 11.79 19.64
CA ASN A 196 15.42 11.76 18.26
C ASN A 196 16.57 11.42 17.29
N THR A 197 16.24 11.18 16.01
CA THR A 197 17.22 10.77 14.98
C THR A 197 18.30 11.82 14.72
N ASP A 198 17.94 13.11 14.67
CA ASP A 198 18.88 14.17 14.30
C ASP A 198 19.86 14.43 15.44
N PHE A 199 19.34 14.48 16.67
CA PHE A 199 20.16 14.62 17.86
C PHE A 199 21.07 13.41 18.07
N LEU A 200 20.62 12.16 17.81
CA LEU A 200 21.52 11.01 17.83
C LEU A 200 22.67 11.13 16.81
N LEU A 201 22.41 11.61 15.59
CA LEU A 201 23.46 11.81 14.58
C LEU A 201 24.46 12.88 15.04
N GLN A 202 23.97 13.99 15.61
CA GLN A 202 24.80 15.05 16.19
C GLN A 202 25.64 14.53 17.38
N MET A 203 25.01 13.82 18.33
CA MET A 203 25.68 13.14 19.45
C MET A 203 26.79 12.21 18.96
N SER A 204 26.52 11.41 17.92
CA SER A 204 27.47 10.46 17.34
C SER A 204 28.68 11.16 16.71
N MET A 205 28.43 12.26 15.99
CA MET A 205 29.48 13.10 15.42
C MET A 205 30.32 13.76 16.52
N VAL A 206 29.69 14.41 17.49
CA VAL A 206 30.37 15.16 18.57
C VAL A 206 31.18 14.20 19.46
N ARG A 207 30.59 13.10 19.94
CA ARG A 207 31.30 12.08 20.74
C ARG A 207 32.47 11.48 19.95
N GLY A 208 32.27 11.18 18.66
CA GLY A 208 33.33 10.70 17.77
C GLY A 208 34.49 11.69 17.61
N GLN A 209 34.19 12.99 17.43
CA GLN A 209 35.18 14.07 17.35
C GLN A 209 35.96 14.25 18.65
N LEU A 210 35.27 14.31 19.79
CA LEU A 210 35.89 14.50 21.10
C LEU A 210 36.80 13.33 21.50
N MET A 211 36.32 12.09 21.33
CA MET A 211 37.12 10.89 21.61
C MET A 211 38.27 10.72 20.62
N GLY A 212 38.08 11.09 19.35
CA GLY A 212 39.15 11.13 18.35
C GLY A 212 40.27 12.11 18.74
N ALA A 213 39.91 13.35 19.09
CA ALA A 213 40.87 14.36 19.52
C ALA A 213 41.62 13.99 20.80
N ALA A 214 40.98 13.30 21.75
CA ALA A 214 41.65 12.75 22.93
C ALA A 214 42.67 11.64 22.57
N GLY A 215 42.34 10.79 21.59
CA GLY A 215 43.26 9.80 21.04
C GLY A 215 44.46 10.41 20.30
N ASP A 216 44.22 11.43 19.48
CA ASP A 216 45.26 12.19 18.78
C ASP A 216 46.24 12.85 19.79
N LYS A 217 45.74 13.28 20.96
CA LYS A 217 46.52 13.90 22.05
C LYS A 217 47.28 12.89 22.93
N PHE A 218 46.67 11.75 23.26
CA PHE A 218 47.23 10.76 24.18
C PHE A 218 47.35 9.38 23.51
N ARG A 219 48.59 8.93 23.28
CA ARG A 219 48.90 7.59 22.73
C ARG A 219 48.58 6.47 23.74
N GLY A 220 47.29 6.16 23.84
CA GLY A 220 46.76 5.00 24.55
C GLY A 220 46.60 3.77 23.66
N ALA A 221 46.32 2.62 24.27
CA ALA A 221 45.94 1.40 23.59
C ALA A 221 44.90 0.62 24.42
N MET A 222 44.27 -0.38 23.81
CA MET A 222 43.35 -1.30 24.48
C MET A 222 43.76 -2.76 24.22
N LEU A 223 43.65 -3.62 25.24
CA LEU A 223 44.07 -5.01 25.22
C LEU A 223 42.97 -5.91 25.78
N SER A 224 42.54 -6.90 25.01
CA SER A 224 41.74 -8.01 25.54
C SER A 224 42.66 -8.97 26.28
N VAL A 225 42.39 -9.21 27.55
CA VAL A 225 43.09 -10.17 28.42
C VAL A 225 42.11 -11.29 28.76
N PHE A 226 42.49 -12.53 28.52
CA PHE A 226 41.64 -13.70 28.73
C PHE A 226 41.92 -14.33 30.11
N ALA A 227 41.40 -13.71 31.16
CA ALA A 227 41.52 -14.12 32.56
C ALA A 227 40.43 -13.46 33.42
N GLU A 228 40.19 -14.00 34.62
CA GLU A 228 39.26 -13.45 35.61
C GLU A 228 39.65 -12.02 36.08
N GLN A 229 38.66 -11.23 36.50
CA GLN A 229 38.84 -9.81 36.81
C GLN A 229 39.87 -9.58 37.91
N ASP A 230 39.83 -10.39 38.96
CA ASP A 230 40.72 -10.32 40.12
C ASP A 230 42.18 -10.71 39.77
N ILE A 231 42.38 -11.59 38.78
CA ILE A 231 43.69 -11.91 38.22
C ILE A 231 44.21 -10.68 37.47
N VAL A 232 43.39 -10.06 36.62
CA VAL A 232 43.80 -8.87 35.86
C VAL A 232 44.08 -7.67 36.77
N GLU A 233 43.25 -7.45 37.81
CA GLU A 233 43.47 -6.41 38.82
C GLU A 233 44.77 -6.65 39.62
N ARG A 234 45.06 -7.90 40.00
CA ARG A 234 46.36 -8.26 40.61
C ARG A 234 47.54 -8.04 39.67
N LEU A 235 47.45 -8.45 38.40
CA LEU A 235 48.53 -8.23 37.44
C LEU A 235 48.85 -6.75 37.23
N ILE A 236 47.82 -5.90 37.20
CA ILE A 236 47.96 -4.44 37.10
C ILE A 236 48.61 -3.88 38.38
N SER A 237 48.11 -4.26 39.56
CA SER A 237 48.59 -3.79 40.86
C SER A 237 50.03 -4.25 41.16
N ASP A 238 50.29 -5.55 41.09
CA ASP A 238 51.57 -6.18 41.48
C ASP A 238 52.76 -5.71 40.62
N HIS A 239 52.48 -5.23 39.40
CA HIS A 239 53.49 -4.72 38.46
C HIS A 239 53.43 -3.19 38.28
N GLY A 240 52.60 -2.48 39.05
CA GLY A 240 52.50 -1.02 39.02
C GLY A 240 52.09 -0.44 37.66
N ILE A 241 51.20 -1.11 36.94
CA ILE A 241 50.83 -0.78 35.55
C ILE A 241 49.78 0.34 35.55
N GLU A 242 50.07 1.46 34.89
CA GLU A 242 49.11 2.58 34.71
C GLU A 242 48.05 2.27 33.64
N ALA A 243 47.14 1.35 33.94
CA ALA A 243 46.00 0.99 33.11
C ALA A 243 44.79 0.58 33.97
N VAL A 244 43.58 0.63 33.38
CA VAL A 244 42.32 0.27 34.04
C VAL A 244 41.59 -0.82 33.28
N ILE A 245 40.87 -1.70 33.98
CA ILE A 245 39.87 -2.57 33.35
C ILE A 245 38.70 -1.69 32.92
N SER A 246 38.63 -1.45 31.62
CA SER A 246 37.75 -0.49 30.96
C SER A 246 36.47 -1.13 30.43
N ILE A 247 36.48 -2.44 30.17
CA ILE A 247 35.30 -3.23 29.80
C ILE A 247 35.40 -4.61 30.44
N VAL A 248 34.32 -5.09 31.04
CA VAL A 248 34.17 -6.48 31.50
C VAL A 248 33.21 -7.17 30.53
N ASN A 249 33.75 -7.95 29.59
CA ASN A 249 32.97 -8.58 28.53
C ASN A 249 32.35 -9.91 28.97
N ALA A 250 33.07 -10.71 29.75
CA ALA A 250 32.65 -12.00 30.31
C ALA A 250 33.58 -12.38 31.48
N ASP A 251 33.27 -13.43 32.24
CA ASP A 251 34.05 -13.88 33.42
C ASP A 251 35.56 -13.96 33.14
N GLU A 252 35.94 -14.59 32.02
CA GLU A 252 37.33 -14.75 31.58
C GLU A 252 37.74 -13.76 30.47
N GLN A 253 37.05 -12.64 30.28
CA GLN A 253 37.44 -11.65 29.25
C GLN A 253 37.31 -10.20 29.71
N MET A 254 38.47 -9.62 30.02
CA MET A 254 38.63 -8.21 30.40
C MET A 254 39.25 -7.41 29.25
N ILE A 255 38.78 -6.18 29.04
CA ILE A 255 39.50 -5.21 28.20
C ILE A 255 40.20 -4.20 29.11
N VAL A 256 41.51 -4.12 28.99
CA VAL A 256 42.35 -3.17 29.74
C VAL A 256 42.72 -2.00 28.85
N SER A 257 42.64 -0.78 29.36
CA SER A 257 42.95 0.46 28.64
C SER A 257 43.88 1.36 29.44
N GLY A 258 44.88 1.92 28.77
CA GLY A 258 45.91 2.73 29.41
C GLY A 258 46.90 3.29 28.39
N SER A 259 48.02 3.83 28.86
CA SER A 259 49.08 4.32 27.97
C SER A 259 49.65 3.17 27.12
N LEU A 260 50.16 3.47 25.92
CA LEU A 260 50.79 2.45 25.07
C LEU A 260 51.90 1.68 25.82
N ALA A 261 52.66 2.36 26.68
CA ALA A 261 53.68 1.74 27.52
C ALA A 261 53.09 0.77 28.55
N ALA A 262 52.07 1.20 29.31
CA ALA A 262 51.40 0.35 30.29
C ALA A 262 50.81 -0.93 29.68
N ILE A 263 50.16 -0.80 28.51
CA ILE A 263 49.61 -1.96 27.80
C ILE A 263 50.70 -2.89 27.26
N ASN A 264 51.83 -2.35 26.77
CA ASN A 264 52.97 -3.18 26.36
C ASN A 264 53.55 -3.98 27.54
N THR A 265 53.67 -3.36 28.72
CA THR A 265 54.11 -4.05 29.95
C THR A 265 53.12 -5.16 30.33
N LEU A 266 51.81 -4.91 30.27
CA LEU A 266 50.80 -5.93 30.58
C LEU A 266 50.86 -7.12 29.59
N GLU A 267 51.06 -6.86 28.30
CA GLU A 267 51.28 -7.89 27.28
C GLU A 267 52.51 -8.76 27.60
N GLN A 268 53.62 -8.15 28.04
CA GLN A 268 54.84 -8.86 28.44
C GLN A 268 54.64 -9.69 29.73
N VAL A 269 53.94 -9.16 30.72
CA VAL A 269 53.63 -9.85 31.98
C VAL A 269 52.75 -11.09 31.74
N CYS A 270 51.80 -10.98 30.81
CA CYS A 270 50.92 -12.07 30.39
C CYS A 270 51.58 -13.08 29.44
N ALA A 271 52.68 -12.71 28.76
CA ALA A 271 53.28 -13.51 27.69
C ALA A 271 53.58 -14.96 28.12
N GLY A 272 53.03 -15.92 27.36
CA GLY A 272 53.18 -17.36 27.63
C GLY A 272 52.40 -17.90 28.84
N LYS A 273 51.66 -17.05 29.57
CA LYS A 273 50.86 -17.43 30.75
C LYS A 273 49.36 -17.24 30.52
N ILE A 274 48.99 -16.08 29.98
CA ILE A 274 47.61 -15.63 29.77
C ILE A 274 47.50 -15.15 28.33
N LYS A 275 46.45 -15.57 27.64
CA LYS A 275 46.19 -15.15 26.26
C LYS A 275 45.80 -13.67 26.25
N THR A 276 46.38 -12.90 25.33
CA THR A 276 46.04 -11.50 25.11
C THR A 276 45.84 -11.21 23.62
N ILE A 277 45.02 -10.21 23.29
CA ILE A 277 44.78 -9.73 21.92
C ILE A 277 44.71 -8.20 21.94
N ARG A 278 45.64 -7.53 21.23
CA ARG A 278 45.61 -6.08 21.04
C ARG A 278 44.41 -5.67 20.18
N LEU A 279 43.61 -4.73 20.67
CA LEU A 279 42.49 -4.20 19.89
C LEU A 279 42.97 -3.16 18.88
N LYS A 280 42.31 -3.11 17.71
CA LYS A 280 42.58 -2.14 16.64
C LYS A 280 41.81 -0.85 16.89
N THR A 281 42.09 -0.18 18.00
CA THR A 281 41.50 1.11 18.39
C THR A 281 42.53 2.23 18.31
N SER A 282 42.08 3.45 18.04
CA SER A 282 42.95 4.63 17.93
C SER A 282 43.36 5.22 19.28
N ALA A 283 42.73 4.81 20.39
CA ALA A 283 42.99 5.32 21.73
C ALA A 283 42.62 4.30 22.83
N ALA A 284 42.89 4.68 24.08
CA ALA A 284 42.45 4.00 25.30
C ALA A 284 41.10 4.54 25.79
N PHE A 285 40.00 4.10 25.17
CA PHE A 285 38.64 4.48 25.58
C PHE A 285 38.29 3.94 26.97
N HIS A 286 37.31 4.54 27.64
CA HIS A 286 36.84 4.11 28.98
C HIS A 286 37.99 4.08 30.00
N SER A 287 38.81 5.14 29.98
CA SER A 287 39.96 5.33 30.86
C SER A 287 40.15 6.81 31.22
N PRO A 288 40.95 7.15 32.25
CA PRO A 288 41.23 8.54 32.61
C PRO A 288 41.80 9.42 31.48
N LEU A 289 42.39 8.81 30.45
CA LEU A 289 42.89 9.54 29.26
C LEU A 289 41.76 10.19 28.43
N MET A 290 40.49 9.81 28.66
CA MET A 290 39.32 10.42 28.02
C MET A 290 38.73 11.60 28.81
N ALA A 291 39.27 11.98 29.98
CA ALA A 291 38.64 12.98 30.86
C ALA A 291 38.40 14.37 30.21
N GLU A 292 39.26 14.80 29.28
CA GLU A 292 39.02 16.05 28.54
C GLU A 292 37.86 15.92 27.54
N ALA A 293 37.72 14.75 26.90
CA ALA A 293 36.59 14.46 26.01
C ALA A 293 35.30 14.32 26.82
N GLU A 294 35.35 13.66 27.99
CA GLU A 294 34.22 13.53 28.92
C GLU A 294 33.69 14.90 29.34
N LYS A 295 34.57 15.83 29.76
CA LYS A 295 34.14 17.19 30.13
C LYS A 295 33.43 17.91 28.96
N LYS A 296 34.02 17.90 27.76
CA LYS A 296 33.42 18.57 26.59
C LYS A 296 32.11 17.89 26.15
N TRP A 297 32.02 16.57 26.32
CA TRP A 297 30.84 15.78 26.02
C TRP A 297 29.70 16.08 27.00
N ARG A 298 30.02 16.15 28.30
CA ARG A 298 29.15 16.59 29.39
C ARG A 298 28.61 17.99 29.14
N ASP A 299 29.48 18.95 28.84
CA ASP A 299 29.10 20.33 28.52
C ASP A 299 28.12 20.35 27.32
N PHE A 300 28.38 19.55 26.27
CA PHE A 300 27.49 19.41 25.11
C PHE A 300 26.12 18.80 25.45
N ILE A 301 26.05 17.62 26.08
CA ILE A 301 24.75 16.97 26.35
C ILE A 301 23.93 17.71 27.40
N THR A 302 24.58 18.37 28.37
CA THR A 302 23.88 19.18 29.38
C THR A 302 23.30 20.46 28.76
N ALA A 303 24.01 21.08 27.82
CA ALA A 303 23.50 22.21 27.04
C ALA A 303 22.38 21.83 26.05
N GLN A 304 22.17 20.54 25.81
CA GLN A 304 21.14 19.99 24.93
C GLN A 304 20.17 19.07 25.69
N LYS A 305 20.01 19.28 27.01
CA LYS A 305 19.16 18.45 27.87
C LYS A 305 17.72 18.33 27.38
N ASP A 306 17.19 19.36 26.73
CA ASP A 306 15.80 19.41 26.27
C ASP A 306 15.55 18.51 25.03
N GLU A 307 16.60 18.00 24.38
CA GLU A 307 16.55 16.96 23.34
C GLU A 307 16.44 15.53 23.93
N PHE A 308 16.51 15.37 25.26
CA PHE A 308 16.31 14.09 25.95
C PHE A 308 14.88 13.98 26.49
N HIS A 309 14.09 13.09 25.90
CA HIS A 309 12.69 12.86 26.23
C HIS A 309 12.55 12.00 27.49
N ASP A 310 11.64 12.39 28.39
CA ASP A 310 11.42 11.75 29.71
C ASP A 310 10.42 10.57 29.68
N LYS A 311 9.69 10.39 28.57
CA LYS A 311 8.68 9.34 28.39
C LYS A 311 9.15 8.26 27.43
N TYR A 312 9.46 7.09 27.98
CA TYR A 312 9.89 5.91 27.23
C TYR A 312 9.41 4.62 27.90
N GLU A 313 8.98 3.64 27.11
CA GLU A 313 8.50 2.34 27.60
C GLU A 313 9.61 1.27 27.60
N VAL A 314 10.64 1.43 26.76
CA VAL A 314 11.76 0.49 26.63
C VAL A 314 12.82 0.79 27.69
N LYS A 315 13.13 -0.17 28.56
CA LYS A 315 14.15 0.01 29.60
C LYS A 315 15.55 0.08 28.98
N VAL A 316 16.22 1.24 29.06
CA VAL A 316 17.61 1.40 28.59
C VAL A 316 18.61 1.20 29.73
N TYR A 317 19.63 0.37 29.52
CA TYR A 317 20.63 0.04 30.55
C TYR A 317 21.90 0.87 30.39
N SER A 318 22.34 1.50 31.48
CA SER A 318 23.57 2.30 31.51
C SER A 318 24.80 1.41 31.57
N ASN A 319 25.81 1.68 30.72
CA ASN A 319 27.09 0.96 30.79
C ASN A 319 27.87 1.20 32.10
N VAL A 320 27.59 2.29 32.81
CA VAL A 320 28.32 2.70 34.03
C VAL A 320 27.83 1.96 35.28
N THR A 321 26.52 1.72 35.37
CA THR A 321 25.87 1.08 36.53
C THR A 321 25.37 -0.34 36.27
N ALA A 322 25.29 -0.76 35.00
CA ALA A 322 24.58 -1.95 34.54
C ALA A 322 23.08 -2.01 34.88
N GLN A 323 22.51 -0.91 35.38
CA GLN A 323 21.10 -0.78 35.73
C GLN A 323 20.33 -0.01 34.67
N ALA A 324 19.01 -0.21 34.62
CA ALA A 324 18.13 0.62 33.80
C ALA A 324 18.19 2.09 34.25
N TYR A 325 18.15 3.01 33.30
CA TYR A 325 18.05 4.44 33.57
C TYR A 325 16.78 4.75 34.39
N GLN A 326 16.96 5.50 35.46
CA GLN A 326 15.88 6.01 36.31
C GLN A 326 15.22 7.23 35.64
N LEU A 327 13.97 7.55 36.01
CA LEU A 327 13.18 8.67 35.48
C LEU A 327 13.70 10.09 35.85
N HIS A 328 14.97 10.21 36.27
CA HIS A 328 15.61 11.48 36.59
C HIS A 328 16.64 11.85 35.53
N GLN A 329 16.25 12.77 34.64
CA GLN A 329 17.02 13.22 33.47
C GLN A 329 18.44 13.65 33.84
N ASP A 330 18.64 14.41 34.93
CA ASP A 330 19.98 14.84 35.37
C ASP A 330 20.91 13.66 35.71
N MET A 331 20.39 12.60 36.33
CA MET A 331 21.18 11.39 36.59
C MET A 331 21.48 10.62 35.31
N MET A 332 20.56 10.60 34.35
CA MET A 332 20.82 10.02 33.03
C MET A 332 21.97 10.75 32.32
N LEU A 333 21.94 12.08 32.30
CA LEU A 333 22.98 12.91 31.69
C LEU A 333 24.33 12.73 32.39
N GLU A 334 24.37 12.67 33.72
CA GLU A 334 25.60 12.42 34.50
C GLU A 334 26.23 11.05 34.16
N LEU A 335 25.42 9.99 34.15
CA LEU A 335 25.87 8.64 33.80
C LEU A 335 26.32 8.54 32.33
N LEU A 336 25.60 9.19 31.41
CA LEU A 336 25.94 9.18 29.99
C LEU A 336 27.18 10.04 29.66
N ALA A 337 27.41 11.10 30.44
CA ALA A 337 28.64 11.88 30.38
C ALA A 337 29.84 11.05 30.85
N SER A 338 29.77 10.57 32.09
CA SER A 338 30.84 9.82 32.78
C SER A 338 31.21 8.50 32.08
N GLN A 339 30.31 7.95 31.26
CA GLN A 339 30.52 6.78 30.40
C GLN A 339 31.86 6.79 29.63
N LEU A 340 32.37 7.96 29.20
CA LEU A 340 33.61 8.06 28.41
C LEU A 340 34.89 7.68 29.19
N THR A 341 34.89 7.82 30.53
CA THR A 341 36.01 7.47 31.42
C THR A 341 35.74 6.25 32.29
N HIS A 342 34.46 5.92 32.50
CA HIS A 342 34.04 4.81 33.35
C HIS A 342 34.02 3.47 32.61
N ARG A 343 34.14 2.39 33.39
CA ARG A 343 34.12 1.00 32.92
C ARG A 343 32.76 0.67 32.27
N VAL A 344 32.79 0.05 31.10
CA VAL A 344 31.63 -0.58 30.46
C VAL A 344 31.38 -1.94 31.10
N ARG A 345 30.32 -2.01 31.92
CA ARG A 345 29.93 -3.20 32.71
C ARG A 345 29.12 -4.22 31.90
N TRP A 346 29.62 -4.61 30.73
CA TRP A 346 28.83 -5.40 29.77
C TRP A 346 28.30 -6.71 30.35
N GLN A 347 29.12 -7.49 31.06
CA GLN A 347 28.71 -8.74 31.70
C GLN A 347 27.60 -8.54 32.74
N GLU A 348 27.73 -7.51 33.58
CA GLU A 348 26.72 -7.15 34.57
C GLU A 348 25.42 -6.72 33.87
N THR A 349 25.51 -5.91 32.81
CA THR A 349 24.35 -5.49 31.99
C THR A 349 23.62 -6.67 31.36
N CYS A 350 24.35 -7.65 30.82
CA CYS A 350 23.75 -8.90 30.30
C CYS A 350 23.02 -9.68 31.40
N THR A 351 23.60 -9.72 32.60
CA THR A 351 23.03 -10.41 33.75
C THR A 351 21.81 -9.68 34.31
N GLN A 352 21.82 -8.34 34.35
CA GLN A 352 20.70 -7.52 34.81
C GLN A 352 19.54 -7.54 33.82
N LEU A 353 19.81 -7.42 32.51
CA LEU A 353 18.79 -7.62 31.47
C LEU A 353 18.07 -8.96 31.67
N TYR A 354 18.83 -10.03 31.90
CA TYR A 354 18.26 -11.35 32.18
C TYR A 354 17.48 -11.39 33.51
N ALA A 355 17.98 -10.77 34.57
CA ALA A 355 17.28 -10.68 35.85
C ALA A 355 15.93 -9.94 35.72
N ASP A 356 15.89 -8.87 34.92
CA ASP A 356 14.73 -8.01 34.74
C ASP A 356 13.67 -8.55 33.76
N GLY A 357 13.97 -9.68 33.08
CA GLY A 357 13.02 -10.45 32.26
C GLY A 357 13.45 -10.73 30.82
N ALA A 358 14.54 -10.14 30.31
CA ALA A 358 14.98 -10.38 28.94
C ALA A 358 15.44 -11.84 28.72
N ARG A 359 15.00 -12.45 27.62
CA ARG A 359 15.39 -13.82 27.22
C ARG A 359 15.81 -13.89 25.76
N ILE A 360 15.35 -12.96 24.91
CA ILE A 360 15.67 -12.89 23.49
C ILE A 360 16.53 -11.65 23.25
N PHE A 361 17.81 -11.86 22.92
CA PHE A 361 18.78 -10.79 22.70
C PHE A 361 19.05 -10.64 21.22
N VAL A 362 18.65 -9.50 20.64
CA VAL A 362 18.80 -9.17 19.22
C VAL A 362 19.92 -8.15 19.07
N GLU A 363 21.06 -8.55 18.51
CA GLU A 363 22.14 -7.66 18.14
C GLU A 363 21.76 -6.89 16.87
N VAL A 364 21.39 -5.61 17.05
CA VAL A 364 20.92 -4.69 16.01
C VAL A 364 22.07 -3.85 15.52
N GLY A 365 22.78 -4.33 14.50
CA GLY A 365 23.95 -3.66 13.94
C GLY A 365 24.79 -4.58 13.05
N PRO A 366 26.01 -4.14 12.70
CA PRO A 366 26.96 -4.97 11.95
C PRO A 366 27.65 -6.00 12.85
N ALA A 367 28.19 -7.04 12.22
CA ALA A 367 28.82 -8.21 12.85
C ALA A 367 27.89 -9.00 13.79
N ASN A 368 28.49 -9.77 14.70
CA ASN A 368 27.78 -10.65 15.65
C ASN A 368 28.53 -10.74 17.00
N VAL A 369 29.15 -9.65 17.43
CA VAL A 369 30.09 -9.63 18.56
C VAL A 369 29.34 -9.82 19.88
N LEU A 370 28.28 -9.04 20.10
CA LEU A 370 27.49 -9.10 21.33
C LEU A 370 26.73 -10.41 21.46
N THR A 371 26.25 -10.97 20.34
CA THR A 371 25.64 -12.31 20.25
C THR A 371 26.59 -13.36 20.84
N ASN A 372 27.85 -13.38 20.40
CA ASN A 372 28.83 -14.36 20.89
C ASN A 372 29.13 -14.15 22.39
N LEU A 373 29.28 -12.89 22.83
CA LEU A 373 29.53 -12.56 24.22
C LEU A 373 28.36 -12.97 25.13
N MET A 374 27.14 -12.55 24.81
CA MET A 374 25.93 -12.89 25.57
C MET A 374 25.69 -14.40 25.65
N THR A 375 25.93 -15.13 24.57
CA THR A 375 25.84 -16.60 24.57
C THR A 375 26.79 -17.23 25.58
N GLY A 376 28.01 -16.69 25.73
CA GLY A 376 28.96 -17.09 26.75
C GLY A 376 28.51 -16.72 28.17
N ILE A 377 28.19 -15.45 28.41
CA ILE A 377 27.79 -14.89 29.72
C ILE A 377 26.54 -15.58 30.30
N LEU A 378 25.60 -15.96 29.43
CA LEU A 378 24.34 -16.59 29.81
C LEU A 378 24.37 -18.12 29.64
N THR A 379 25.55 -18.73 29.53
CA THR A 379 25.72 -20.20 29.49
C THR A 379 24.97 -20.85 30.66
N GLY A 380 24.20 -21.90 30.37
CA GLY A 380 23.39 -22.62 31.36
C GLY A 380 22.07 -21.95 31.74
N LYS A 381 21.78 -20.73 31.27
CA LYS A 381 20.48 -20.06 31.44
C LYS A 381 19.66 -20.20 30.15
N PRO A 382 18.34 -20.48 30.19
CA PRO A 382 17.49 -20.49 28.99
C PRO A 382 17.40 -19.09 28.35
N HIS A 383 17.96 -18.94 27.16
CA HIS A 383 17.94 -17.68 26.40
C HIS A 383 18.10 -17.94 24.89
N LEU A 384 17.85 -16.91 24.08
CA LEU A 384 18.07 -16.90 22.63
C LEU A 384 18.90 -15.66 22.26
N THR A 385 19.96 -15.84 21.49
CA THR A 385 20.79 -14.75 20.91
C THR A 385 20.70 -14.76 19.39
N LEU A 386 20.47 -13.58 18.81
CA LEU A 386 20.31 -13.35 17.37
C LEU A 386 21.14 -12.13 16.95
N HIS A 387 21.58 -12.09 15.70
CA HIS A 387 22.25 -10.92 15.09
C HIS A 387 21.61 -10.59 13.76
N THR A 388 21.53 -9.31 13.43
CA THR A 388 21.02 -8.85 12.14
C THR A 388 21.99 -9.10 10.99
N ASP A 389 23.31 -8.98 11.17
CA ASP A 389 24.26 -9.02 10.05
C ASP A 389 24.47 -10.43 9.45
N PRO A 390 24.13 -10.68 8.17
CA PRO A 390 24.45 -11.95 7.50
C PRO A 390 25.97 -12.17 7.31
N ARG A 391 26.78 -11.11 7.43
CA ARG A 391 28.23 -11.03 7.17
C ARG A 391 28.60 -11.49 5.76
N HIS A 392 28.80 -12.79 5.57
CA HIS A 392 29.20 -13.41 4.30
C HIS A 392 28.10 -14.32 3.70
N LYS A 393 26.94 -14.40 4.36
CA LYS A 393 25.76 -15.15 3.90
C LYS A 393 24.86 -14.27 3.05
N ASP A 394 23.88 -14.88 2.39
CA ASP A 394 22.80 -14.14 1.75
C ASP A 394 21.88 -13.49 2.81
N GLY A 395 21.62 -12.19 2.65
CA GLY A 395 20.83 -11.41 3.59
C GLY A 395 19.36 -11.82 3.69
N LEU A 396 18.76 -12.32 2.61
CA LEU A 396 17.38 -12.80 2.64
C LEU A 396 17.30 -14.14 3.37
N GLU A 397 18.20 -15.09 3.07
CA GLU A 397 18.27 -16.38 3.77
C GLU A 397 18.53 -16.19 5.27
N HIS A 398 19.50 -15.35 5.64
CA HIS A 398 19.79 -15.01 7.04
C HIS A 398 18.57 -14.43 7.77
N MET A 399 17.86 -13.48 7.15
CA MET A 399 16.67 -12.88 7.77
C MET A 399 15.47 -13.84 7.82
N CYS A 400 15.35 -14.80 6.90
CA CYS A 400 14.37 -15.87 7.02
C CYS A 400 14.64 -16.74 8.28
N HIS A 401 15.90 -17.09 8.52
CA HIS A 401 16.32 -17.80 9.75
C HIS A 401 16.12 -16.96 11.02
N PHE A 402 16.43 -15.66 10.98
CA PHE A 402 16.17 -14.73 12.07
C PHE A 402 14.68 -14.68 12.45
N ILE A 403 13.82 -14.46 11.46
CA ILE A 403 12.36 -14.40 11.62
C ILE A 403 11.80 -15.74 12.11
N GLY A 404 12.30 -16.87 11.58
CA GLY A 404 11.85 -18.21 11.98
C GLY A 404 12.14 -18.51 13.45
N LYS A 405 13.32 -18.11 13.95
CA LYS A 405 13.66 -18.25 15.37
C LYS A 405 12.78 -17.38 16.27
N LEU A 406 12.56 -16.11 15.90
CA LEU A 406 11.66 -15.21 16.63
C LEU A 406 10.23 -15.75 16.69
N ALA A 407 9.67 -16.17 15.55
CA ALA A 407 8.32 -16.72 15.47
C ALA A 407 8.17 -18.01 16.30
N SER A 408 9.17 -18.91 16.29
CA SER A 408 9.14 -20.11 17.13
C SER A 408 9.17 -19.82 18.63
N HIS A 409 9.67 -18.65 19.05
CA HIS A 409 9.66 -18.17 20.43
C HIS A 409 8.45 -17.26 20.75
N HIS A 410 7.44 -17.21 19.86
CA HIS A 410 6.21 -16.43 20.01
C HIS A 410 6.45 -14.91 20.11
N VAL A 411 7.53 -14.42 19.49
CA VAL A 411 7.66 -12.99 19.23
C VAL A 411 6.73 -12.62 18.09
N GLU A 412 6.01 -11.51 18.23
CA GLU A 412 5.18 -10.93 17.17
C GLU A 412 6.10 -10.52 16.01
N VAL A 413 5.94 -11.15 14.84
CA VAL A 413 6.67 -10.80 13.62
C VAL A 413 5.68 -10.70 12.46
N ASN A 414 5.64 -9.55 11.79
CA ASN A 414 4.87 -9.37 10.57
C ASN A 414 5.58 -10.05 9.38
N VAL A 415 5.43 -11.38 9.31
CA VAL A 415 5.96 -12.21 8.21
C VAL A 415 5.42 -11.78 6.84
N TRP A 416 4.24 -11.17 6.78
CA TRP A 416 3.63 -10.73 5.52
C TRP A 416 4.38 -9.54 4.92
N GLU A 417 4.71 -8.54 5.73
CA GLU A 417 5.42 -7.32 5.31
C GLU A 417 6.86 -7.62 4.84
N PHE A 418 7.53 -8.62 5.46
CA PHE A 418 8.82 -9.12 4.97
C PHE A 418 8.74 -9.76 3.56
N PHE A 419 7.59 -10.32 3.21
CA PHE A 419 7.34 -11.01 1.94
C PHE A 419 6.43 -10.25 0.96
N ASP A 420 5.93 -9.04 1.25
CA ASP A 420 4.83 -8.42 0.48
C ASP A 420 5.20 -8.13 -0.99
N GLU A 421 6.46 -7.77 -1.27
CA GLU A 421 7.00 -7.66 -2.63
C GLU A 421 7.53 -8.98 -3.22
N ARG A 422 7.45 -10.09 -2.47
CA ARG A 422 8.08 -11.40 -2.76
C ARG A 422 7.14 -12.60 -2.60
N ILE A 423 5.82 -12.39 -2.58
CA ILE A 423 4.84 -13.45 -2.36
C ILE A 423 4.83 -14.48 -3.50
N TYR A 424 5.59 -15.56 -3.29
CA TYR A 424 5.06 -16.93 -3.26
C TYR A 424 4.09 -17.33 -4.39
N ARG A 425 4.63 -17.69 -5.57
CA ARG A 425 3.88 -18.43 -6.61
C ARG A 425 4.24 -19.93 -6.72
N ASP A 426 5.38 -20.40 -6.19
CA ASP A 426 5.98 -21.70 -6.61
C ASP A 426 6.34 -22.71 -5.49
N PHE A 427 5.91 -22.51 -4.25
CA PHE A 427 6.30 -23.38 -3.12
C PHE A 427 5.27 -24.45 -2.70
N ILE A 428 4.01 -24.29 -3.10
CA ILE A 428 2.91 -25.23 -2.78
C ILE A 428 2.23 -25.68 -4.07
N SER A 429 2.99 -26.40 -4.92
CA SER A 429 2.44 -27.20 -6.03
C SER A 429 2.78 -28.68 -5.79
N MET A 430 2.19 -29.22 -4.71
CA MET A 430 2.68 -30.42 -4.02
C MET A 430 1.52 -31.27 -3.47
N GLY A 431 0.99 -32.17 -4.32
CA GLY A 431 0.20 -33.31 -3.86
C GLY A 431 1.08 -34.36 -3.14
N THR A 432 0.52 -35.40 -2.52
CA THR A 432 -0.80 -36.02 -2.79
C THR A 432 -1.38 -36.77 -1.58
N GLU A 433 -2.71 -36.96 -1.60
CA GLU A 433 -3.48 -38.02 -0.93
C GLU A 433 -3.77 -37.98 0.60
N ARG A 434 -5.03 -37.64 0.89
CA ARG A 434 -6.03 -38.40 1.68
C ARG A 434 -5.94 -38.53 3.21
N LYS A 435 -7.17 -38.63 3.76
CA LYS A 435 -7.64 -38.69 5.16
C LYS A 435 -7.66 -37.30 5.84
N SER A 436 -8.77 -36.56 5.95
CA SER A 436 -10.20 -36.82 6.30
C SER A 436 -10.48 -36.73 7.81
N GLY A 437 -10.99 -35.58 8.26
CA GLY A 437 -11.45 -35.35 9.64
C GLY A 437 -11.93 -33.91 9.88
N MET A 438 -13.25 -33.76 9.99
CA MET A 438 -14.08 -32.66 10.54
C MET A 438 -13.45 -31.75 11.62
N ASN A 439 -13.91 -30.52 11.93
CA ASN A 439 -14.91 -29.60 11.34
C ASN A 439 -14.80 -28.22 12.06
N HIS A 440 -15.18 -27.14 11.35
CA HIS A 440 -15.71 -25.85 11.86
C HIS A 440 -14.81 -24.91 12.71
N GLY A 441 -14.70 -23.66 12.22
CA GLY A 441 -14.05 -22.50 12.86
C GLY A 441 -13.28 -21.68 11.81
N ASN A 442 -13.29 -20.34 11.78
CA ASN A 442 -13.91 -19.39 12.70
C ASN A 442 -14.13 -18.01 12.02
N GLU A 443 -15.08 -17.21 12.53
CA GLU A 443 -15.44 -15.87 12.00
C GLU A 443 -14.30 -14.84 12.18
N SER A 444 -13.31 -15.18 13.02
CA SER A 444 -12.09 -14.44 13.36
C SER A 444 -11.27 -13.97 12.15
N ASN A 445 -11.20 -14.76 11.07
CA ASN A 445 -10.37 -14.45 9.90
C ASN A 445 -10.79 -13.15 9.17
N ARG A 446 -12.06 -12.74 9.27
CA ARG A 446 -12.51 -11.47 8.69
C ARG A 446 -12.04 -10.25 9.50
N GLN A 447 -11.85 -10.40 10.81
CA GLN A 447 -11.45 -9.31 11.72
C GLN A 447 -9.94 -9.05 11.69
N LEU A 448 -9.13 -10.06 11.40
CA LEU A 448 -7.68 -9.95 11.30
C LEU A 448 -7.25 -9.21 10.01
N VAL A 449 -7.84 -9.60 8.87
CA VAL A 449 -7.78 -8.86 7.60
C VAL A 449 -8.19 -7.40 7.82
N PHE A 450 -9.15 -7.17 8.71
CA PHE A 450 -9.66 -5.84 8.99
C PHE A 450 -8.67 -4.92 9.73
N LYS A 451 -7.97 -5.43 10.75
CA LYS A 451 -6.90 -4.68 11.44
C LYS A 451 -5.67 -4.45 10.56
N GLN A 452 -5.28 -5.41 9.73
CA GLN A 452 -4.15 -5.23 8.79
C GLN A 452 -4.44 -4.11 7.78
N TYR A 453 -5.66 -4.01 7.26
CA TYR A 453 -6.06 -2.94 6.33
C TYR A 453 -5.93 -1.53 6.93
N LEU A 454 -6.09 -1.35 8.24
CA LEU A 454 -5.93 -0.03 8.88
C LEU A 454 -4.47 0.36 9.15
N LYS A 455 -3.58 -0.62 9.41
CA LYS A 455 -2.13 -0.37 9.62
C LYS A 455 -1.43 0.09 8.34
N SER A 456 -1.63 -0.61 7.22
CA SER A 456 -0.90 -0.41 5.94
C SER A 456 -1.20 0.90 5.19
N ASN A 457 -1.99 1.80 5.77
CA ASN A 457 -2.64 2.91 5.07
C ASN A 457 -2.34 4.30 5.65
N GLN A 458 -1.50 4.40 6.69
CA GLN A 458 -1.14 5.69 7.33
C GLN A 458 -0.35 6.65 6.41
N TRP A 459 0.37 6.14 5.41
CA TRP A 459 1.14 6.96 4.48
C TRP A 459 0.28 7.88 3.60
N MET A 460 -0.99 7.51 3.37
CA MET A 460 -1.90 8.26 2.49
C MET A 460 -2.19 9.68 2.97
N VAL A 461 -2.34 9.90 4.28
CA VAL A 461 -2.60 11.24 4.84
C VAL A 461 -1.39 12.16 4.60
N ARG A 462 -0.17 11.61 4.68
CA ARG A 462 1.07 12.38 4.51
C ARG A 462 1.26 12.85 3.07
N THR A 463 1.12 11.93 2.10
CA THR A 463 1.23 12.25 0.67
C THR A 463 0.07 13.11 0.16
N PHE A 464 -1.13 12.99 0.77
CA PHE A 464 -2.25 13.88 0.46
C PHE A 464 -2.00 15.32 0.91
N LEU A 465 -1.49 15.52 2.14
CA LEU A 465 -1.12 16.85 2.65
C LEU A 465 0.04 17.48 1.84
N GLU A 466 1.03 16.70 1.42
CA GLU A 466 2.16 17.19 0.61
C GLU A 466 1.73 17.67 -0.79
N GLU A 467 0.70 17.07 -1.39
CA GLU A 467 0.21 17.43 -2.72
C GLU A 467 -0.88 18.51 -2.67
N GLN A 468 -1.76 18.50 -1.66
CA GLN A 468 -2.66 19.64 -1.38
C GLN A 468 -1.86 20.92 -1.16
N ASN A 469 -0.75 20.87 -0.41
CA ASN A 469 0.11 22.04 -0.22
C ASN A 469 0.78 22.54 -1.52
N LYS A 470 1.01 21.69 -2.53
CA LYS A 470 1.48 22.14 -3.85
C LYS A 470 0.37 22.81 -4.65
N ILE A 471 -0.80 22.17 -4.74
CA ILE A 471 -1.95 22.69 -5.48
C ILE A 471 -2.41 24.03 -4.89
N ILE A 472 -2.49 24.14 -3.57
CA ILE A 472 -2.79 25.39 -2.87
C ILE A 472 -1.68 26.43 -3.10
N ALA A 473 -0.40 26.05 -3.12
CA ALA A 473 0.69 26.99 -3.42
C ALA A 473 0.70 27.50 -4.87
N GLU A 474 0.27 26.69 -5.85
CA GLU A 474 0.17 27.09 -7.26
C GLU A 474 -1.10 27.91 -7.54
N GLN A 475 -2.23 27.56 -6.93
CA GLN A 475 -3.45 28.37 -6.96
C GLN A 475 -3.26 29.73 -6.24
N LEU A 476 -2.59 29.77 -5.08
CA LEU A 476 -2.27 31.04 -4.41
C LEU A 476 -1.26 31.88 -5.20
N ARG A 477 -0.31 31.28 -5.93
CA ARG A 477 0.60 32.03 -6.82
C ARG A 477 -0.15 32.73 -7.95
N SER A 478 -1.02 32.00 -8.65
CA SER A 478 -1.81 32.56 -9.78
C SER A 478 -2.85 33.60 -9.32
N MET A 479 -3.43 33.46 -8.12
CA MET A 479 -4.42 34.42 -7.61
C MET A 479 -3.83 35.71 -7.00
N ILE A 480 -2.62 35.68 -6.44
CA ILE A 480 -2.08 36.81 -5.64
C ILE A 480 -1.30 37.83 -6.49
N GLU A 481 -0.83 37.46 -7.68
CA GLU A 481 0.01 38.33 -8.51
C GLU A 481 -0.62 39.68 -8.93
N PRO A 482 -1.94 39.78 -9.23
CA PRO A 482 -2.55 41.05 -9.67
C PRO A 482 -2.86 42.09 -8.56
N ASP A 483 -3.21 41.67 -7.33
CA ASP A 483 -3.81 42.57 -6.32
C ASP A 483 -3.08 42.60 -4.96
N LYS A 484 -1.82 42.12 -4.96
CA LYS A 484 -0.90 42.06 -3.80
C LYS A 484 -0.86 43.32 -2.91
N PRO A 485 -0.94 44.57 -3.43
CA PRO A 485 -0.96 45.77 -2.57
C PRO A 485 -2.25 45.93 -1.74
N LYS A 486 -3.43 45.65 -2.32
CA LYS A 486 -4.72 45.83 -1.61
C LYS A 486 -4.91 44.82 -0.48
N LEU A 487 -4.51 43.56 -0.72
CA LEU A 487 -4.64 42.50 0.28
C LEU A 487 -3.81 42.81 1.54
N MET A 488 -2.60 43.35 1.36
CA MET A 488 -1.73 43.77 2.47
C MET A 488 -2.27 44.97 3.25
N GLU A 489 -3.10 45.83 2.63
CA GLU A 489 -3.79 46.91 3.35
C GLU A 489 -5.01 46.42 4.12
N LEU A 490 -5.78 45.46 3.56
CA LEU A 490 -6.89 44.83 4.28
C LEU A 490 -6.42 44.06 5.52
N ILE A 491 -5.33 43.29 5.39
CA ILE A 491 -4.74 42.52 6.50
C ILE A 491 -4.22 43.46 7.61
N ARG A 492 -3.64 44.61 7.25
CA ARG A 492 -3.26 45.66 8.22
C ARG A 492 -4.48 46.25 8.95
N LYS A 493 -5.62 46.41 8.28
CA LYS A 493 -6.88 46.88 8.91
C LYS A 493 -7.50 45.82 9.83
N GLN A 494 -7.55 44.54 9.43
CA GLN A 494 -8.15 43.47 10.25
C GLN A 494 -7.33 43.12 11.50
N ARG A 495 -5.99 43.07 11.44
CA ARG A 495 -5.15 42.78 12.62
C ARG A 495 -5.39 43.75 13.79
N LYS A 496 -5.76 45.00 13.51
CA LYS A 496 -6.07 46.01 14.53
C LYS A 496 -7.43 45.76 15.23
N SER A 497 -8.38 45.11 14.56
CA SER A 497 -9.70 44.77 15.12
C SER A 497 -9.66 43.57 16.07
N VAL A 498 -8.81 42.58 15.79
CA VAL A 498 -8.74 41.33 16.57
C VAL A 498 -7.99 41.53 17.89
N LEU A 499 -6.93 42.36 17.92
CA LEU A 499 -6.22 42.67 19.18
C LEU A 499 -7.11 43.43 20.19
N LEU A 500 -8.00 44.31 19.71
CA LEU A 500 -8.93 45.04 20.58
C LEU A 500 -9.97 44.12 21.22
N GLY A 501 -10.54 43.18 20.45
CA GLY A 501 -11.48 42.18 21.00
C GLY A 501 -10.85 41.22 22.02
N ALA A 502 -9.58 40.87 21.84
CA ALA A 502 -8.86 39.98 22.78
C ALA A 502 -8.61 40.64 24.15
N LEU A 503 -8.29 41.94 24.17
CA LEU A 503 -8.12 42.72 25.41
C LEU A 503 -9.45 42.95 26.15
N GLU A 504 -10.56 43.05 25.43
CA GLU A 504 -11.89 43.21 26.01
C GLU A 504 -12.41 41.90 26.64
N ALA A 505 -12.13 40.74 26.00
CA ALA A 505 -12.47 39.42 26.54
C ALA A 505 -11.76 39.09 27.87
N GLN A 506 -10.50 39.53 28.03
CA GLN A 506 -9.73 39.36 29.28
C GLN A 506 -10.32 40.17 30.45
N ARG A 507 -11.08 41.22 30.15
CA ARG A 507 -11.74 42.10 31.14
C ARG A 507 -13.11 41.57 31.60
N VAL A 508 -13.79 40.79 30.76
CA VAL A 508 -15.12 40.20 31.08
C VAL A 508 -14.98 38.92 31.92
N GLY A 509 -13.98 38.08 31.63
CA GLY A 509 -13.80 36.76 32.27
C GLY A 509 -13.48 36.77 33.78
N LEU A 510 -13.11 37.92 34.36
CA LEU A 510 -12.88 38.06 35.80
C LEU A 510 -14.14 38.44 36.60
N SER A 511 -15.26 38.77 35.93
CA SER A 511 -16.52 39.17 36.58
C SER A 511 -17.49 38.01 36.83
N SER A 512 -17.50 37.00 35.95
CA SER A 512 -18.38 35.84 36.06
C SER A 512 -17.97 34.86 37.16
N PHE A 513 -16.67 34.78 37.48
CA PHE A 513 -16.10 33.85 38.47
C PHE A 513 -16.55 34.12 39.92
N PHE A 514 -17.13 35.29 40.22
CA PHE A 514 -17.55 35.69 41.57
C PHE A 514 -19.07 35.64 41.82
N SER A 515 -19.86 35.02 40.94
CA SER A 515 -21.34 35.06 41.02
C SER A 515 -22.05 33.75 41.37
N GLU A 516 -21.41 32.57 41.31
CA GLU A 516 -22.12 31.28 41.38
C GLU A 516 -21.72 30.30 42.51
N VAL A 517 -20.86 30.68 43.47
CA VAL A 517 -20.65 29.86 44.69
C VAL A 517 -20.77 30.71 45.95
N GLY A 518 -21.97 30.72 46.53
CA GLY A 518 -22.25 31.32 47.84
C GLY A 518 -22.10 30.32 48.99
N HIS A 519 -21.64 30.80 50.16
CA HIS A 519 -21.37 30.07 51.41
C HIS A 519 -20.15 29.12 51.31
N VAL A 520 -19.10 29.18 52.14
CA VAL A 520 -18.82 29.80 53.46
C VAL A 520 -17.35 30.28 53.44
N GLN A 521 -16.99 31.56 53.59
CA GLN A 521 -16.75 32.34 54.84
C GLN A 521 -15.71 31.71 55.84
N PRO A 522 -14.96 32.49 56.65
CA PRO A 522 -13.96 33.51 56.26
C PRO A 522 -12.57 33.28 56.89
N ILE A 523 -11.50 33.72 56.21
CA ILE A 523 -10.44 34.54 56.85
C ILE A 523 -10.10 35.68 55.87
N LEU A 524 -10.57 36.88 56.23
CA LEU A 524 -10.05 38.16 55.75
C LEU A 524 -8.80 38.53 56.56
N GLU A 525 -8.16 39.66 56.21
CA GLU A 525 -6.98 40.26 56.88
C GLU A 525 -5.64 39.58 56.49
N SER A 526 -4.58 40.27 56.01
CA SER A 526 -4.38 41.64 55.50
C SER A 526 -3.09 41.67 54.63
N HIS A 527 -2.66 42.71 53.89
CA HIS A 527 -3.13 44.09 53.72
C HIS A 527 -3.25 44.53 52.24
N GLU A 528 -4.20 45.44 52.04
CA GLU A 528 -4.31 46.56 51.10
C GLU A 528 -3.03 47.16 50.44
N THR A 529 -3.19 47.39 49.13
CA THR A 529 -2.84 48.62 48.35
C THR A 529 -1.42 49.20 48.36
N ALA A 530 -0.81 49.22 47.17
CA ALA A 530 -0.55 50.49 46.45
C ALA A 530 -0.41 50.23 44.94
N ALA A 531 -1.24 50.91 44.13
CA ALA A 531 -1.12 50.88 42.67
C ALA A 531 -0.16 51.98 42.18
N LEU A 532 0.62 51.71 41.14
CA LEU A 532 1.35 52.71 40.36
C LEU A 532 1.17 52.44 38.86
N ASP A 533 1.15 53.51 38.06
CA ASP A 533 0.62 53.52 36.69
C ASP A 533 1.25 52.51 35.71
N THR A 534 0.43 51.53 35.30
CA THR A 534 0.72 50.66 34.15
C THR A 534 0.76 51.42 32.83
N GLU A 535 0.18 52.63 32.74
CA GLU A 535 0.20 53.44 31.50
C GLU A 535 1.60 54.01 31.18
N LEU A 536 2.40 54.33 32.21
CA LEU A 536 3.78 54.80 32.02
C LEU A 536 4.70 53.65 31.59
N ALA A 537 4.52 52.47 32.18
CA ALA A 537 5.22 51.25 31.76
C ALA A 537 4.85 50.86 30.32
N ALA A 538 3.55 50.91 29.95
CA ALA A 538 3.10 50.60 28.60
C ALA A 538 3.69 51.55 27.54
N LYS A 539 3.82 52.85 27.84
CA LYS A 539 4.44 53.83 26.91
C LYS A 539 5.95 53.63 26.77
N GLN A 540 6.65 53.24 27.84
CA GLN A 540 8.08 52.93 27.77
C GLN A 540 8.36 51.61 27.02
N VAL A 541 7.52 50.59 27.21
CA VAL A 541 7.60 49.32 26.46
C VAL A 541 7.27 49.53 24.98
N ALA A 542 6.24 50.33 24.65
CA ALA A 542 5.92 50.63 23.25
C ALA A 542 7.06 51.36 22.52
N ALA A 543 7.73 52.31 23.18
CA ALA A 543 8.89 53.02 22.62
C ALA A 543 10.12 52.10 22.42
N ALA A 544 10.32 51.12 23.30
CA ALA A 544 11.36 50.10 23.12
C ALA A 544 11.06 49.18 21.92
N MET A 545 9.83 48.67 21.82
CA MET A 545 9.41 47.77 20.73
C MET A 545 9.43 48.45 19.36
N GLU A 546 9.12 49.74 19.25
CA GLU A 546 9.20 50.49 17.98
C GLU A 546 10.65 50.77 17.52
N THR A 547 11.62 50.60 18.42
CA THR A 547 13.05 50.68 18.12
C THR A 547 13.59 49.34 17.64
N GLU A 548 13.25 48.22 18.31
CA GLU A 548 13.67 46.87 17.89
C GLU A 548 13.01 46.40 16.58
N TYR A 549 11.80 46.86 16.26
CA TYR A 549 11.10 46.48 15.01
C TYR A 549 11.77 47.01 13.73
N LYS A 550 12.71 47.97 13.83
CA LYS A 550 13.47 48.48 12.67
C LYS A 550 14.76 47.71 12.38
N ASP A 551 15.30 46.99 13.37
CA ASP A 551 16.56 46.26 13.23
C ASP A 551 16.34 44.76 12.92
N ALA A 552 15.13 44.23 13.17
CA ALA A 552 14.74 42.85 12.89
C ALA A 552 14.21 42.58 11.45
N GLU A 553 14.24 43.55 10.54
CA GLU A 553 13.84 43.35 9.12
C GLU A 553 14.99 42.77 8.26
N ARG A 554 15.99 42.15 8.90
CA ARG A 554 17.11 41.43 8.29
C ARG A 554 17.27 40.04 8.91
N GLU A 555 17.20 39.04 8.03
CA GLU A 555 17.56 37.63 8.26
C GLU A 555 16.51 36.78 9.03
N THR A 556 16.14 35.64 8.43
CA THR A 556 15.12 34.62 8.83
C THR A 556 15.63 33.63 9.91
N PRO A 557 14.86 32.61 10.45
CA PRO A 557 13.42 32.26 10.38
C PRO A 557 12.67 32.02 11.76
N PRO A 558 12.23 30.81 12.21
CA PRO A 558 10.83 30.44 12.56
C PRO A 558 10.52 30.29 14.08
N PHE A 559 9.29 29.85 14.49
CA PHE A 559 8.99 28.81 15.54
C PHE A 559 7.48 28.68 15.95
N THR A 560 7.08 27.49 16.44
CA THR A 560 5.81 27.11 17.14
C THR A 560 5.95 27.20 18.68
N PRO A 561 4.91 26.93 19.52
CA PRO A 561 4.87 25.62 20.23
C PRO A 561 3.50 25.13 20.82
N GLU A 562 3.49 23.86 21.27
CA GLU A 562 2.46 23.16 22.06
C GLU A 562 2.47 23.51 23.56
N MET A 563 1.29 23.67 24.21
CA MET A 563 1.27 23.81 25.69
C MET A 563 -0.04 23.48 26.45
N LYS A 564 -0.96 22.62 25.94
CA LYS A 564 -2.25 22.34 26.62
C LYS A 564 -2.75 20.87 26.68
N ALA A 565 -1.90 19.87 26.44
CA ALA A 565 -2.32 18.46 26.43
C ALA A 565 -2.19 17.71 27.78
N GLN A 566 -1.54 18.30 28.79
CA GLN A 566 -1.24 17.60 30.06
C GLN A 566 -2.46 17.40 31.00
N ASP A 567 -3.55 18.14 30.80
CA ASP A 567 -4.68 18.19 31.74
C ASP A 567 -5.72 17.06 31.54
N TYR A 568 -5.67 16.35 30.40
CA TYR A 568 -6.68 15.35 30.03
C TYR A 568 -6.38 13.93 30.58
N ILE A 569 -5.10 13.61 30.80
CA ILE A 569 -4.66 12.26 31.17
C ILE A 569 -5.11 11.86 32.59
N LEU A 570 -5.30 12.83 33.49
CA LEU A 570 -5.60 12.57 34.90
C LEU A 570 -7.02 12.02 35.16
N ARG A 571 -7.97 12.19 34.22
CA ARG A 571 -9.38 11.76 34.40
C ARG A 571 -9.67 10.32 33.95
N LEU A 572 -8.84 9.76 33.06
CA LEU A 572 -9.08 8.43 32.48
C LEU A 572 -8.72 7.26 33.41
N THR A 573 -7.96 7.52 34.48
CA THR A 573 -7.46 6.48 35.39
C THR A 573 -8.51 6.00 36.39
N GLU A 574 -9.56 6.79 36.68
CA GLU A 574 -10.51 6.48 37.76
C GLU A 574 -11.67 5.57 37.32
N GLU A 575 -12.11 5.62 36.04
CA GLU A 575 -13.26 4.82 35.56
C GLU A 575 -12.92 3.33 35.34
N ILE A 576 -11.67 3.00 35.04
CA ILE A 576 -11.22 1.62 34.72
C ILE A 576 -11.36 0.69 35.94
N ALA A 577 -11.31 1.23 37.17
CA ALA A 577 -11.37 0.44 38.40
C ALA A 577 -12.72 -0.26 38.67
N VAL A 578 -13.81 0.13 37.98
CA VAL A 578 -15.18 -0.33 38.30
C VAL A 578 -15.60 -1.58 37.50
N ILE A 579 -15.03 -1.81 36.31
CA ILE A 579 -15.48 -2.87 35.39
C ILE A 579 -14.91 -4.25 35.73
N ALA A 580 -13.80 -4.33 36.47
CA ALA A 580 -13.07 -5.57 36.77
C ALA A 580 -13.74 -6.54 37.77
N ALA A 581 -15.06 -6.45 38.00
CA ALA A 581 -15.70 -6.94 39.22
C ALA A 581 -16.81 -8.02 39.07
N LYS A 582 -17.04 -8.65 37.90
CA LYS A 582 -18.07 -9.72 37.74
C LYS A 582 -17.66 -10.91 36.85
N PRO A 583 -18.16 -12.16 37.11
CA PRO A 583 -17.52 -13.39 36.61
C PRO A 583 -18.32 -14.21 35.57
N LEU A 584 -17.67 -14.46 34.43
CA LEU A 584 -17.33 -15.77 33.82
C LEU A 584 -18.22 -17.04 33.94
N ASN A 585 -19.56 -16.98 33.89
CA ASN A 585 -20.40 -18.18 34.14
C ASN A 585 -21.48 -18.60 33.09
N GLU A 586 -21.83 -17.78 32.09
CA GLU A 586 -22.97 -18.06 31.18
C GLU A 586 -22.69 -17.50 29.75
N ILE A 587 -23.06 -18.09 28.59
CA ILE A 587 -23.67 -19.37 28.19
C ILE A 587 -23.23 -19.68 26.72
N THR A 588 -23.35 -20.93 26.24
CA THR A 588 -22.63 -21.46 25.06
C THR A 588 -23.53 -22.11 23.96
N LEU A 589 -22.98 -22.25 22.73
CA LEU A 589 -23.17 -23.34 21.72
C LEU A 589 -24.28 -23.33 20.60
N ILE A 590 -23.78 -23.62 19.36
CA ILE A 590 -24.25 -24.63 18.35
C ILE A 590 -25.09 -24.23 17.08
N THR A 591 -24.35 -24.05 15.98
CA THR A 591 -24.43 -24.58 14.57
C THR A 591 -25.75 -24.89 13.82
N GLY A 592 -25.75 -24.57 12.52
CA GLY A 592 -26.50 -25.29 11.47
C GLY A 592 -26.12 -24.92 10.02
N PHE A 593 -25.98 -25.93 9.14
CA PHE A 593 -25.89 -25.86 7.66
C PHE A 593 -24.56 -25.51 6.94
N ASP A 594 -23.57 -26.38 7.12
CA ASP A 594 -22.86 -26.94 5.96
C ASP A 594 -23.74 -27.97 5.25
N LYS A 595 -24.09 -27.76 3.96
CA LYS A 595 -24.40 -28.79 2.93
C LYS A 595 -24.98 -28.18 1.64
N LEU A 596 -24.11 -27.83 0.69
CA LEU A 596 -24.24 -28.16 -0.76
C LEU A 596 -23.16 -27.44 -1.59
N ASN A 597 -22.08 -28.15 -1.91
CA ASN A 597 -21.65 -28.21 -3.30
C ASN A 597 -20.81 -29.48 -3.56
N ILE A 598 -21.11 -30.15 -4.67
CA ILE A 598 -20.50 -31.42 -5.08
C ILE A 598 -19.58 -31.13 -6.26
N ASP A 599 -18.34 -31.61 -6.21
CA ASP A 599 -17.35 -31.40 -7.28
C ASP A 599 -17.59 -32.37 -8.45
N ILE A 600 -17.93 -31.81 -9.62
CA ILE A 600 -18.33 -32.54 -10.81
C ILE A 600 -17.17 -33.35 -11.43
N PHE A 601 -15.92 -33.00 -11.12
CA PHE A 601 -14.73 -33.70 -11.60
C PHE A 601 -14.44 -35.01 -10.85
N ALA A 602 -15.02 -35.21 -9.66
CA ALA A 602 -14.90 -36.45 -8.91
C ALA A 602 -15.65 -37.63 -9.59
N LEU A 603 -16.74 -37.35 -10.29
CA LEU A 603 -17.51 -38.36 -11.04
C LEU A 603 -16.74 -38.88 -12.26
N ALA A 604 -16.08 -37.98 -13.02
CA ALA A 604 -15.42 -38.34 -14.29
C ALA A 604 -14.34 -39.43 -14.13
N ASN A 605 -13.51 -39.34 -13.09
CA ASN A 605 -12.44 -40.31 -12.83
C ASN A 605 -12.96 -41.69 -12.38
N ILE A 606 -14.16 -41.75 -11.78
CA ILE A 606 -14.77 -43.01 -11.33
C ILE A 606 -15.31 -43.80 -12.53
N TYR A 607 -15.96 -43.13 -13.49
CA TYR A 607 -16.41 -43.78 -14.71
C TYR A 607 -15.26 -44.14 -15.67
N ASP A 608 -14.18 -43.36 -15.70
CA ASP A 608 -13.00 -43.65 -16.53
C ASP A 608 -12.35 -45.01 -16.21
N SER A 609 -12.26 -45.37 -14.92
CA SER A 609 -11.68 -46.66 -14.52
C SER A 609 -12.60 -47.85 -14.76
N MET A 610 -13.93 -47.65 -14.81
CA MET A 610 -14.92 -48.73 -14.99
C MET A 610 -15.36 -48.97 -16.44
N PHE A 611 -15.36 -47.96 -17.31
CA PHE A 611 -15.98 -48.05 -18.65
C PHE A 611 -15.05 -47.65 -19.82
N SER A 612 -13.77 -47.40 -19.58
CA SER A 612 -12.78 -46.96 -20.59
C SER A 612 -12.63 -47.88 -21.82
N SER A 613 -13.01 -49.16 -21.71
CA SER A 613 -13.01 -50.14 -22.81
C SER A 613 -14.30 -50.18 -23.64
N HIS A 614 -15.35 -49.43 -23.27
CA HIS A 614 -16.58 -49.31 -24.06
C HIS A 614 -16.52 -48.09 -24.99
N ASP A 615 -16.66 -48.29 -26.30
CA ASP A 615 -16.57 -47.21 -27.28
C ASP A 615 -17.63 -46.11 -27.09
N ARG A 616 -18.81 -46.47 -26.55
CA ARG A 616 -19.85 -45.49 -26.19
C ARG A 616 -19.42 -44.56 -25.06
N TYR A 617 -18.55 -45.01 -24.15
CA TYR A 617 -18.09 -44.20 -23.02
C TYR A 617 -17.13 -43.09 -23.47
N LYS A 618 -16.30 -43.33 -24.50
CA LYS A 618 -15.47 -42.28 -25.11
C LYS A 618 -16.31 -41.19 -25.77
N LEU A 619 -17.41 -41.56 -26.43
CA LEU A 619 -18.36 -40.62 -27.01
C LEU A 619 -19.11 -39.85 -25.90
N PHE A 620 -19.65 -40.56 -24.90
CA PHE A 620 -20.27 -39.95 -23.71
C PHE A 620 -19.33 -38.98 -23.00
N LYS A 621 -18.05 -39.32 -22.82
CA LYS A 621 -17.07 -38.41 -22.21
C LYS A 621 -16.86 -37.13 -23.02
N ARG A 622 -16.84 -37.24 -24.36
CA ARG A 622 -16.78 -36.06 -25.24
C ARG A 622 -18.03 -35.19 -25.13
N GLU A 623 -19.22 -35.80 -25.17
CA GLU A 623 -20.50 -35.12 -25.03
C GLU A 623 -20.69 -34.50 -23.63
N LEU A 624 -20.25 -35.19 -22.57
CA LEU A 624 -20.31 -34.73 -21.17
C LEU A 624 -19.38 -33.52 -20.92
N LEU A 625 -18.20 -33.51 -21.55
CA LEU A 625 -17.28 -32.37 -21.53
C LEU A 625 -17.77 -31.18 -22.39
N HIS A 626 -18.79 -31.41 -23.21
CA HIS A 626 -19.46 -30.38 -24.02
C HIS A 626 -20.92 -30.11 -23.60
N ALA A 627 -21.38 -30.74 -22.51
CA ALA A 627 -22.70 -30.52 -21.95
C ALA A 627 -22.73 -29.16 -21.22
N PRO A 628 -23.54 -28.18 -21.67
CA PRO A 628 -23.41 -26.79 -21.22
C PRO A 628 -24.13 -26.50 -19.90
N ASN A 629 -24.90 -27.44 -19.34
CA ASN A 629 -25.57 -27.28 -18.05
C ASN A 629 -25.90 -28.62 -17.38
N LEU A 630 -26.23 -28.54 -16.08
CA LEU A 630 -26.52 -29.69 -15.23
C LEU A 630 -27.71 -30.54 -15.74
N GLY A 631 -28.71 -29.93 -16.39
CA GLY A 631 -29.87 -30.65 -16.95
C GLY A 631 -29.56 -31.46 -18.22
N GLN A 632 -28.58 -31.03 -19.02
CA GLN A 632 -28.02 -31.89 -20.07
C GLN A 632 -27.09 -32.96 -19.49
N VAL A 633 -26.29 -32.63 -18.47
CA VAL A 633 -25.48 -33.62 -17.74
C VAL A 633 -26.35 -34.71 -17.13
N GLU A 634 -27.47 -34.37 -16.49
CA GLU A 634 -28.47 -35.33 -15.99
C GLU A 634 -29.11 -36.15 -17.11
N LYS A 635 -29.48 -35.53 -18.25
CA LYS A 635 -30.01 -36.28 -19.41
C LYS A 635 -28.98 -37.26 -20.00
N LEU A 636 -27.71 -36.86 -20.09
CA LEU A 636 -26.61 -37.70 -20.58
C LEU A 636 -26.27 -38.83 -19.60
N LEU A 637 -26.28 -38.56 -18.29
CA LEU A 637 -26.12 -39.57 -17.25
C LEU A 637 -27.31 -40.55 -17.25
N CYS A 638 -28.54 -40.07 -17.38
CA CYS A 638 -29.72 -40.92 -17.59
C CYS A 638 -29.59 -41.76 -18.86
N TYR A 639 -29.03 -41.21 -19.95
CA TYR A 639 -28.82 -41.93 -21.21
C TYR A 639 -27.85 -43.12 -21.05
N MET A 640 -26.78 -43.00 -20.24
CA MET A 640 -25.93 -44.15 -19.90
C MET A 640 -26.68 -45.24 -19.11
N VAL A 641 -27.60 -44.85 -18.24
CA VAL A 641 -28.35 -45.78 -17.37
C VAL A 641 -29.55 -46.41 -18.09
N THR A 642 -30.18 -45.70 -19.04
CA THR A 642 -31.39 -46.16 -19.75
C THR A 642 -31.11 -46.80 -21.12
N ALA A 643 -29.89 -46.73 -21.65
CA ALA A 643 -29.49 -47.40 -22.90
C ALA A 643 -29.39 -48.95 -22.80
N GLY A 644 -30.08 -49.57 -21.83
CA GLY A 644 -30.34 -51.01 -21.78
C GLY A 644 -31.37 -51.48 -22.81
N SER A 645 -32.17 -50.58 -23.40
CA SER A 645 -33.19 -50.94 -24.40
C SER A 645 -33.62 -49.77 -25.31
N ASP A 646 -32.88 -49.49 -26.37
CA ASP A 646 -33.41 -49.42 -27.76
C ASP A 646 -32.32 -49.09 -28.79
N SER A 647 -32.43 -49.61 -30.01
CA SER A 647 -31.36 -49.58 -31.03
C SER A 647 -31.52 -48.50 -32.12
N THR A 648 -32.61 -47.73 -32.11
CA THR A 648 -33.14 -47.02 -33.29
C THR A 648 -32.72 -45.55 -33.49
N LYS A 649 -31.90 -44.95 -32.61
CA LYS A 649 -31.52 -43.52 -32.71
C LYS A 649 -30.09 -43.25 -33.20
N ARG A 650 -29.43 -44.23 -33.81
CA ARG A 650 -27.98 -44.18 -34.08
C ARG A 650 -27.57 -43.52 -35.40
N GLU A 651 -28.50 -43.22 -36.30
CA GLU A 651 -28.20 -42.76 -37.67
C GLU A 651 -28.13 -41.23 -37.86
N LEU A 652 -28.61 -40.42 -36.90
CA LEU A 652 -28.87 -38.99 -37.16
C LEU A 652 -27.68 -38.02 -37.01
N ILE A 653 -26.50 -38.47 -36.55
CA ILE A 653 -25.42 -37.58 -36.07
C ILE A 653 -24.13 -37.63 -36.93
N ASN A 654 -24.00 -38.58 -37.86
CA ASN A 654 -22.78 -38.75 -38.66
C ASN A 654 -22.65 -37.80 -39.88
N SER A 655 -23.34 -36.66 -39.89
CA SER A 655 -23.23 -35.67 -40.96
C SER A 655 -23.21 -34.24 -40.43
N HIS A 656 -22.20 -33.47 -40.84
CA HIS A 656 -21.96 -32.03 -40.59
C HIS A 656 -21.42 -31.68 -39.18
N VAL A 657 -20.10 -31.46 -39.08
CA VAL A 657 -19.48 -30.14 -38.81
C VAL A 657 -18.10 -30.11 -39.50
N ASP A 658 -17.81 -29.04 -40.23
CA ASP A 658 -16.53 -28.76 -40.92
C ASP A 658 -15.66 -27.83 -40.04
N TYR A 659 -14.33 -27.94 -40.11
CA TYR A 659 -13.38 -27.21 -39.26
C TYR A 659 -12.65 -26.08 -40.02
N SER A 660 -13.36 -25.34 -40.87
CA SER A 660 -12.74 -24.40 -41.84
C SER A 660 -13.32 -22.98 -41.87
N SER A 661 -13.98 -22.50 -40.79
CA SER A 661 -14.68 -21.21 -40.77
C SER A 661 -14.35 -20.21 -39.63
N ASP A 662 -13.15 -20.25 -39.03
CA ASP A 662 -12.71 -19.30 -37.96
C ASP A 662 -12.71 -17.79 -38.37
N THR A 663 -13.03 -17.47 -39.63
CA THR A 663 -13.18 -16.08 -40.13
C THR A 663 -14.62 -15.65 -40.41
N ALA A 664 -15.61 -16.54 -40.24
CA ALA A 664 -17.02 -16.21 -40.52
C ALA A 664 -17.70 -15.52 -39.32
N ASP A 665 -17.41 -15.96 -38.10
CA ASP A 665 -18.24 -15.70 -36.91
C ASP A 665 -17.83 -14.44 -36.12
N ILE A 666 -17.40 -13.38 -36.81
CA ILE A 666 -17.13 -12.07 -36.19
C ILE A 666 -18.46 -11.29 -36.07
N GLU A 667 -19.25 -11.65 -35.07
CA GLU A 667 -20.54 -11.01 -34.78
C GLU A 667 -20.43 -9.72 -33.95
N ARG A 668 -21.36 -8.80 -34.20
CA ARG A 668 -21.52 -7.49 -33.56
C ARG A 668 -22.56 -7.62 -32.45
N TYR A 669 -22.30 -7.06 -31.26
CA TYR A 669 -23.26 -7.06 -30.16
C TYR A 669 -23.60 -5.65 -29.71
N GLY A 670 -24.89 -5.43 -29.45
CA GLY A 670 -25.49 -4.26 -28.82
C GLY A 670 -26.30 -4.64 -27.58
N PHE A 671 -26.97 -3.64 -26.99
CA PHE A 671 -27.71 -3.73 -25.76
C PHE A 671 -29.21 -3.56 -25.97
N THR A 672 -29.96 -4.57 -25.54
CA THR A 672 -31.42 -4.52 -25.43
C THR A 672 -31.85 -4.63 -23.98
N TYR A 673 -33.10 -4.28 -23.72
CA TYR A 673 -33.70 -4.37 -22.39
C TYR A 673 -34.83 -5.40 -22.43
N GLU A 674 -34.68 -6.49 -21.68
CA GLU A 674 -35.72 -7.52 -21.56
C GLU A 674 -36.48 -7.37 -20.24
N PRO A 675 -37.83 -7.46 -20.24
CA PRO A 675 -38.62 -7.36 -19.03
C PRO A 675 -38.39 -8.54 -18.08
N VAL A 676 -38.32 -8.24 -16.78
CA VAL A 676 -38.08 -9.22 -15.71
C VAL A 676 -39.40 -9.79 -15.22
N VAL A 677 -39.68 -11.05 -15.56
CA VAL A 677 -40.83 -11.78 -15.01
C VAL A 677 -40.52 -12.22 -13.58
N SER A 678 -40.91 -11.38 -12.60
CA SER A 678 -40.73 -11.66 -11.18
C SER A 678 -41.60 -12.83 -10.68
N SER A 679 -41.08 -13.65 -9.76
CA SER A 679 -41.91 -14.53 -8.93
C SER A 679 -42.34 -13.81 -7.65
N GLU A 680 -43.63 -13.87 -7.26
CA GLU A 680 -44.25 -13.14 -6.13
C GLU A 680 -43.74 -13.46 -4.71
N LYS A 681 -42.54 -14.04 -4.54
CA LYS A 681 -41.96 -14.33 -3.22
C LYS A 681 -41.37 -13.07 -2.58
N ASN A 682 -42.27 -12.22 -2.07
CA ASN A 682 -41.95 -11.09 -1.19
C ASN A 682 -40.98 -11.53 -0.08
N LYS A 683 -39.72 -11.10 -0.18
CA LYS A 683 -38.86 -10.92 0.98
C LYS A 683 -39.22 -9.57 1.63
N SER A 684 -39.17 -9.51 2.95
CA SER A 684 -39.45 -8.28 3.70
C SER A 684 -38.46 -7.18 3.32
N ALA A 685 -38.98 -5.99 3.04
CA ALA A 685 -38.19 -4.77 2.87
C ALA A 685 -37.34 -4.49 4.13
N PRO A 686 -36.20 -3.76 4.01
CA PRO A 686 -35.39 -3.42 5.17
C PRO A 686 -36.18 -2.51 6.11
N THR A 687 -36.01 -2.69 7.41
CA THR A 687 -36.61 -1.82 8.44
C THR A 687 -35.84 -0.51 8.63
N ARG A 688 -34.55 -0.49 8.29
CA ARG A 688 -33.65 0.68 8.36
C ARG A 688 -32.77 0.79 7.11
N LEU A 689 -32.58 2.01 6.62
CA LEU A 689 -31.85 2.32 5.38
C LEU A 689 -31.03 3.61 5.52
N LEU A 690 -29.80 3.64 4.97
CA LEU A 690 -29.03 4.86 4.76
C LEU A 690 -29.27 5.38 3.33
N LEU A 691 -29.81 6.58 3.22
CA LEU A 691 -30.01 7.30 1.97
C LEU A 691 -28.89 8.33 1.82
N VAL A 692 -28.12 8.20 0.74
CA VAL A 692 -26.94 9.04 0.48
C VAL A 692 -27.03 9.65 -0.89
N GLY A 693 -26.86 10.96 -1.02
CA GLY A 693 -26.95 11.65 -2.31
C GLY A 693 -26.85 13.16 -2.15
N MET A 694 -26.86 13.92 -3.24
CA MET A 694 -26.96 15.38 -3.15
C MET A 694 -28.37 15.80 -2.72
N LYS A 695 -28.47 16.84 -1.89
CA LYS A 695 -29.77 17.39 -1.47
C LYS A 695 -30.51 18.01 -2.65
N ASN A 696 -31.52 17.33 -3.17
CA ASN A 696 -32.33 17.75 -4.30
C ASN A 696 -33.71 17.08 -4.26
N GLU A 697 -34.58 17.44 -5.21
CA GLU A 697 -35.94 16.90 -5.30
C GLU A 697 -36.00 15.37 -5.46
N MET A 698 -34.98 14.75 -6.08
CA MET A 698 -34.87 13.29 -6.18
C MET A 698 -34.63 12.69 -4.79
N PHE A 699 -33.68 13.24 -4.02
CA PHE A 699 -33.41 12.81 -2.65
C PHE A 699 -34.65 12.91 -1.77
N ASP A 700 -35.35 14.05 -1.80
CA ASP A 700 -36.56 14.26 -1.01
C ASP A 700 -37.69 13.30 -1.44
N PHE A 701 -37.91 13.08 -2.73
CA PHE A 701 -38.90 12.11 -3.23
C PHE A 701 -38.60 10.67 -2.79
N PHE A 702 -37.34 10.23 -2.91
CA PHE A 702 -36.96 8.88 -2.49
C PHE A 702 -37.11 8.72 -0.98
N LYS A 703 -36.75 9.75 -0.21
CA LYS A 703 -36.95 9.79 1.23
C LYS A 703 -38.44 9.64 1.58
N GLU A 704 -39.30 10.53 1.10
CA GLU A 704 -40.74 10.50 1.37
C GLU A 704 -41.37 9.15 0.96
N SER A 705 -40.94 8.60 -0.18
CA SER A 705 -41.45 7.32 -0.69
C SER A 705 -41.04 6.12 0.16
N LEU A 706 -39.83 6.12 0.73
CA LEU A 706 -39.34 5.09 1.65
C LEU A 706 -40.00 5.21 3.03
N ASP A 707 -40.09 6.43 3.58
CA ASP A 707 -40.74 6.71 4.86
C ASP A 707 -42.22 6.29 4.81
N ALA A 708 -42.91 6.55 3.70
CA ALA A 708 -44.30 6.14 3.47
C ALA A 708 -44.51 4.61 3.39
N GLN A 709 -43.45 3.81 3.24
CA GLN A 709 -43.50 2.35 3.35
C GLN A 709 -43.09 1.83 4.75
N GLY A 710 -42.86 2.73 5.71
CA GLY A 710 -42.47 2.38 7.08
C GLY A 710 -41.00 2.00 7.23
N ILE A 711 -40.15 2.38 6.27
CA ILE A 711 -38.70 2.16 6.32
C ILE A 711 -38.08 3.34 7.06
N HIS A 712 -37.33 3.09 8.14
CA HIS A 712 -36.66 4.16 8.89
C HIS A 712 -35.39 4.62 8.17
N ILE A 713 -35.37 5.87 7.73
CA ILE A 713 -34.27 6.44 6.94
C ILE A 713 -33.25 7.15 7.82
N VAL A 714 -31.99 7.04 7.43
CA VAL A 714 -30.88 7.90 7.86
C VAL A 714 -30.38 8.62 6.63
N GLU A 715 -30.14 9.93 6.72
CA GLU A 715 -29.70 10.75 5.57
C GLU A 715 -28.22 11.13 5.67
N ILE A 716 -27.50 11.08 4.55
CA ILE A 716 -26.24 11.82 4.33
C ILE A 716 -26.36 12.63 3.04
N HIS A 717 -26.16 13.94 3.15
CA HIS A 717 -26.14 14.86 2.02
C HIS A 717 -24.70 15.03 1.50
N ILE A 718 -24.52 14.87 0.20
CA ILE A 718 -23.26 15.12 -0.51
C ILE A 718 -23.23 16.59 -0.94
N THR A 719 -22.17 17.32 -0.57
CA THR A 719 -22.03 18.78 -0.80
C THR A 719 -20.67 19.11 -1.40
N GLU A 720 -20.45 20.31 -1.93
CA GLU A 720 -19.18 20.65 -2.61
C GLU A 720 -17.93 20.56 -1.70
N THR A 721 -18.10 20.69 -0.37
CA THR A 721 -17.00 20.67 0.60
C THR A 721 -16.93 19.40 1.45
N GLY A 722 -17.89 18.49 1.33
CA GLY A 722 -17.94 17.27 2.12
C GLY A 722 -19.34 16.68 2.30
N TRP A 723 -19.50 15.90 3.36
CA TRP A 723 -20.72 15.22 3.75
C TRP A 723 -21.42 15.95 4.89
N ASP A 724 -22.69 16.27 4.70
CA ASP A 724 -23.56 16.86 5.72
C ASP A 724 -24.54 15.80 6.20
N GLY A 725 -24.29 15.28 7.41
CA GLY A 725 -25.23 14.39 8.09
C GLY A 725 -26.40 15.20 8.62
N SER A 726 -27.64 14.78 8.36
CA SER A 726 -28.89 15.47 8.74
C SER A 726 -29.07 15.84 10.23
N ASN A 727 -28.13 15.48 11.10
CA ASN A 727 -28.10 15.83 12.51
C ASN A 727 -27.31 17.15 12.74
N PRO A 728 -27.95 18.23 13.23
CA PRO A 728 -27.31 19.56 13.38
C PRO A 728 -26.04 19.60 14.25
N ASN A 729 -25.79 18.57 15.05
CA ASN A 729 -24.67 18.53 16.00
C ASN A 729 -23.35 18.00 15.41
N TRP A 730 -23.30 17.65 14.11
CA TRP A 730 -22.14 17.00 13.50
C TRP A 730 -21.26 17.90 12.64
N GLY A 731 -21.84 18.86 11.93
CA GLY A 731 -21.12 19.68 10.95
C GLY A 731 -20.64 18.88 9.72
N MET A 732 -19.92 19.57 8.84
CA MET A 732 -19.43 19.02 7.57
C MET A 732 -18.24 18.06 7.79
N ILE A 733 -18.35 16.82 7.31
CA ILE A 733 -17.24 15.87 7.26
C ILE A 733 -16.53 16.05 5.91
N ALA A 734 -15.22 16.30 5.87
CA ALA A 734 -14.51 16.46 4.60
C ALA A 734 -14.47 15.15 3.78
N TYR A 735 -14.37 15.25 2.45
CA TYR A 735 -14.36 14.06 1.57
C TYR A 735 -13.22 13.07 1.84
N ASP A 736 -12.08 13.58 2.27
CA ASP A 736 -10.88 12.85 2.66
C ASP A 736 -10.91 12.38 4.13
N ASP A 737 -11.83 12.87 4.95
CA ASP A 737 -12.02 12.42 6.33
C ASP A 737 -12.80 11.09 6.40
N VAL A 738 -12.16 10.05 5.86
CA VAL A 738 -12.56 8.65 5.94
C VAL A 738 -12.88 8.23 7.39
N LYS A 739 -12.19 8.82 8.37
CA LYS A 739 -12.35 8.48 9.79
C LYS A 739 -13.57 9.17 10.40
N GLY A 740 -13.83 10.43 10.08
CA GLY A 740 -15.07 11.12 10.41
C GLY A 740 -16.28 10.41 9.83
N LEU A 741 -16.22 9.99 8.57
CA LEU A 741 -17.30 9.23 7.93
C LEU A 741 -17.47 7.83 8.56
N GLN A 742 -16.37 7.14 8.93
CA GLN A 742 -16.44 5.89 9.72
C GLN A 742 -17.15 6.11 11.06
N ASN A 743 -16.72 7.11 11.83
CA ASN A 743 -17.31 7.45 13.12
C ASN A 743 -18.80 7.84 13.01
N TYR A 744 -19.20 8.46 11.90
CA TYR A 744 -20.61 8.72 11.57
C TYR A 744 -21.35 7.40 11.37
N MET A 745 -20.86 6.56 10.45
CA MET A 745 -21.47 5.28 10.10
C MET A 745 -21.64 4.33 11.29
N GLU A 746 -20.68 4.30 12.22
CA GLU A 746 -20.76 3.47 13.44
C GLU A 746 -21.95 3.83 14.35
N ARG A 747 -22.46 5.08 14.31
CA ARG A 747 -23.63 5.48 15.11
C ARG A 747 -24.97 5.15 14.46
N PHE A 748 -24.97 4.64 13.23
CA PHE A 748 -26.18 4.22 12.50
C PHE A 748 -26.31 2.70 12.34
N LEU A 749 -25.38 1.94 12.94
CA LEU A 749 -25.55 0.51 13.18
C LEU A 749 -26.91 0.22 13.87
N ASP A 750 -27.47 -0.94 13.61
CA ASP A 750 -28.59 -1.47 14.38
C ASP A 750 -28.13 -2.04 15.74
N ASP A 751 -29.08 -2.46 16.57
CA ASP A 751 -28.82 -2.98 17.92
C ASP A 751 -28.00 -4.29 17.92
N LYS A 752 -27.78 -4.90 16.74
CA LYS A 752 -26.93 -6.08 16.52
C LYS A 752 -25.55 -5.71 15.94
N GLY A 753 -25.23 -4.41 15.81
CA GLY A 753 -23.99 -3.95 15.18
C GLY A 753 -23.95 -4.16 13.67
N SER A 754 -25.11 -4.40 13.02
CA SER A 754 -25.21 -4.55 11.57
C SER A 754 -25.49 -3.20 10.92
N LEU A 755 -24.88 -2.95 9.75
CA LEU A 755 -25.13 -1.73 9.00
C LEU A 755 -26.50 -1.80 8.27
N PRO A 756 -27.26 -0.67 8.26
CA PRO A 756 -28.48 -0.57 7.48
C PRO A 756 -28.18 -0.73 5.98
N SER A 757 -29.20 -1.08 5.18
CA SER A 757 -29.03 -1.14 3.73
C SER A 757 -28.72 0.25 3.17
N LEU A 758 -27.82 0.33 2.20
CA LEU A 758 -27.41 1.59 1.58
C LEU A 758 -28.12 1.78 0.25
N LEU A 759 -28.87 2.87 0.13
CA LEU A 759 -29.32 3.44 -1.13
C LEU A 759 -28.51 4.69 -1.46
N PHE A 760 -27.65 4.61 -2.46
CA PHE A 760 -26.94 5.77 -2.99
C PHE A 760 -27.69 6.32 -4.21
N LEU A 761 -28.07 7.59 -4.13
CA LEU A 761 -28.63 8.35 -5.23
C LEU A 761 -27.49 9.06 -5.96
N VAL A 762 -27.29 8.68 -7.21
CA VAL A 762 -26.35 9.35 -8.11
C VAL A 762 -26.86 10.76 -8.39
N PRO A 763 -26.00 11.80 -8.33
CA PRO A 763 -26.40 13.15 -8.69
C PRO A 763 -26.79 13.22 -10.18
N ASP A 764 -28.07 13.48 -10.44
CA ASP A 764 -28.51 13.90 -11.76
C ASP A 764 -27.88 15.25 -12.13
N SER A 765 -27.31 15.33 -13.33
CA SER A 765 -26.67 16.55 -13.84
C SER A 765 -26.28 16.47 -15.32
N GLU A 766 -27.24 16.30 -16.23
CA GLU A 766 -27.00 16.57 -17.66
C GLU A 766 -26.40 17.99 -17.88
N SER A 767 -26.83 18.96 -17.07
CA SER A 767 -26.34 20.35 -17.07
C SER A 767 -24.84 20.52 -16.82
N VAL A 768 -24.18 19.56 -16.15
CA VAL A 768 -22.74 19.64 -15.85
C VAL A 768 -21.90 19.49 -17.13
N LEU A 769 -22.35 18.71 -18.11
CA LEU A 769 -21.58 18.59 -19.37
C LEU A 769 -21.71 19.81 -20.26
N GLU A 770 -22.87 20.48 -20.23
CA GLU A 770 -23.12 21.62 -21.10
C GLU A 770 -22.42 22.88 -20.60
N GLN A 771 -22.49 23.15 -19.30
CA GLN A 771 -22.12 24.44 -18.71
C GLN A 771 -20.95 24.39 -17.71
N ALA A 772 -20.56 23.23 -17.18
CA ALA A 772 -19.46 23.18 -16.19
C ALA A 772 -18.07 23.15 -16.86
N HIS A 773 -17.11 23.71 -16.14
CA HIS A 773 -15.69 23.56 -16.43
C HIS A 773 -15.18 22.18 -15.98
N PHE A 774 -13.99 21.81 -16.45
CA PHE A 774 -13.38 20.52 -16.16
C PHE A 774 -13.27 20.26 -14.65
N GLU A 775 -12.86 21.25 -13.86
CA GLU A 775 -12.67 21.12 -12.42
C GLU A 775 -13.99 20.77 -11.71
N ALA A 776 -15.07 21.49 -12.05
CA ALA A 776 -16.38 21.29 -11.44
C ALA A 776 -17.02 19.94 -11.82
N TRP A 777 -16.76 19.47 -13.05
CA TRP A 777 -17.24 18.16 -13.51
C TRP A 777 -16.37 17.00 -12.97
N ASN A 778 -15.05 17.14 -12.98
CA ASN A 778 -14.12 16.13 -12.46
C ASN A 778 -14.25 15.98 -10.93
N ALA A 779 -14.38 17.09 -10.20
CA ALA A 779 -14.66 17.07 -8.76
C ALA A 779 -15.91 16.25 -8.47
N ARG A 780 -17.02 16.44 -9.20
CA ARG A 780 -18.26 15.66 -9.01
C ARG A 780 -18.04 14.16 -9.25
N ILE A 781 -17.24 13.78 -10.25
CA ILE A 781 -16.89 12.37 -10.49
C ILE A 781 -16.04 11.81 -9.36
N GLU A 782 -14.93 12.46 -9.04
CA GLU A 782 -14.00 11.99 -8.02
C GLU A 782 -14.67 11.93 -6.65
N GLN A 783 -15.42 12.96 -6.25
CA GLN A 783 -16.24 12.99 -5.04
C GLN A 783 -17.18 11.78 -5.00
N THR A 784 -18.00 11.56 -6.03
CA THR A 784 -19.00 10.48 -6.06
C THR A 784 -18.34 9.09 -6.08
N ALA A 785 -17.25 8.94 -6.83
CA ALA A 785 -16.53 7.68 -6.99
C ALA A 785 -15.75 7.28 -5.73
N VAL A 786 -15.02 8.23 -5.15
CA VAL A 786 -14.27 8.07 -3.89
C VAL A 786 -15.25 7.92 -2.73
N ALA A 787 -16.38 8.64 -2.71
CA ALA A 787 -17.48 8.46 -1.76
C ALA A 787 -17.96 7.00 -1.71
N LEU A 788 -18.31 6.44 -2.86
CA LEU A 788 -18.78 5.06 -2.97
C LEU A 788 -17.70 4.03 -2.61
N TYR A 789 -16.44 4.28 -2.98
CA TYR A 789 -15.33 3.41 -2.61
C TYR A 789 -15.05 3.44 -1.10
N ILE A 790 -14.98 4.64 -0.50
CA ILE A 790 -14.81 4.82 0.95
C ILE A 790 -15.97 4.15 1.68
N MET A 791 -17.22 4.41 1.31
CA MET A 791 -18.36 3.73 1.90
C MET A 791 -18.22 2.22 1.74
N SER A 792 -18.05 1.70 0.53
CA SER A 792 -17.89 0.25 0.29
C SER A 792 -16.78 -0.39 1.13
N ASP A 793 -15.66 0.30 1.31
CA ASP A 793 -14.60 -0.11 2.21
C ASP A 793 -15.13 -0.16 3.64
N ILE A 794 -15.72 0.93 4.16
CA ILE A 794 -16.40 1.03 5.49
C ILE A 794 -17.41 -0.09 5.75
N TYR A 795 -18.34 -0.35 4.81
CA TYR A 795 -19.27 -1.48 4.92
C TYR A 795 -18.51 -2.82 4.90
N GLY A 796 -17.41 -2.93 4.14
CA GLY A 796 -16.53 -4.11 4.17
C GLY A 796 -15.87 -4.41 5.53
N LYS A 797 -15.86 -3.44 6.45
CA LYS A 797 -15.18 -3.47 7.77
C LYS A 797 -16.04 -4.02 8.91
N THR A 798 -17.36 -3.99 8.79
CA THR A 798 -18.26 -4.37 9.89
C THR A 798 -18.32 -5.88 10.12
N LYS A 799 -18.52 -6.25 11.39
CA LYS A 799 -18.51 -7.63 11.87
C LYS A 799 -19.93 -8.19 11.94
N GLY A 800 -20.12 -9.39 11.40
CA GLY A 800 -21.32 -10.20 11.60
C GLY A 800 -22.04 -10.60 10.31
N ASN A 801 -22.62 -11.80 10.33
CA ASN A 801 -23.69 -12.17 9.39
C ASN A 801 -25.00 -11.48 9.84
N SER A 802 -25.48 -10.50 9.09
CA SER A 802 -26.89 -10.12 9.19
C SER A 802 -27.73 -11.22 8.53
N GLU A 803 -28.66 -11.82 9.30
CA GLU A 803 -29.63 -12.80 8.77
C GLU A 803 -30.64 -12.16 7.80
N SER A 804 -30.68 -10.82 7.76
CA SER A 804 -31.41 -10.04 6.76
C SER A 804 -30.41 -9.45 5.75
N PRO A 805 -30.61 -9.61 4.43
CA PRO A 805 -29.61 -9.22 3.45
C PRO A 805 -29.46 -7.70 3.37
N SER A 806 -28.39 -7.16 3.96
CA SER A 806 -27.99 -5.77 3.73
C SER A 806 -27.65 -5.59 2.25
N TRP A 807 -28.41 -4.73 1.57
CA TRP A 807 -28.20 -4.41 0.16
C TRP A 807 -27.50 -3.07 -0.01
N PHE A 808 -26.73 -2.98 -1.10
CA PHE A 808 -26.07 -1.77 -1.56
C PHE A 808 -26.62 -1.50 -2.95
N SER A 809 -27.56 -0.57 -3.06
CA SER A 809 -28.15 -0.19 -4.32
C SER A 809 -27.67 1.20 -4.69
N VAL A 810 -27.15 1.34 -5.90
CA VAL A 810 -26.93 2.65 -6.50
C VAL A 810 -28.03 2.89 -7.52
N VAL A 811 -28.84 3.92 -7.29
CA VAL A 811 -29.88 4.37 -8.23
C VAL A 811 -29.42 5.66 -8.88
N GLY A 812 -29.54 5.75 -10.19
CA GLY A 812 -29.44 7.00 -10.92
C GLY A 812 -30.48 7.08 -12.03
N GLU A 813 -30.69 8.27 -12.57
CA GLU A 813 -31.55 8.45 -13.75
C GLU A 813 -30.79 8.17 -15.04
N ASN A 814 -31.49 7.64 -16.05
CA ASN A 814 -30.91 7.24 -17.34
C ASN A 814 -30.73 8.43 -18.30
N GLY A 815 -30.83 9.66 -17.80
CA GLY A 815 -30.44 10.91 -18.48
C GLY A 815 -28.93 11.00 -18.68
N LEU A 816 -28.37 10.03 -19.42
CA LEU A 816 -27.02 9.91 -19.99
C LEU A 816 -25.81 10.31 -19.13
N CYS A 817 -26.01 10.50 -17.83
CA CYS A 817 -25.09 11.16 -16.91
C CYS A 817 -23.78 10.38 -16.80
N PRO A 818 -22.66 10.89 -17.36
CA PRO A 818 -21.40 10.15 -17.35
C PRO A 818 -20.80 10.05 -15.94
N VAL A 819 -21.15 10.97 -15.03
CA VAL A 819 -20.85 10.86 -13.59
C VAL A 819 -21.48 9.58 -13.02
N GLY A 820 -22.76 9.35 -13.32
CA GLY A 820 -23.45 8.11 -12.97
C GLY A 820 -22.89 6.86 -13.64
N ALA A 821 -22.38 7.00 -14.85
CA ALA A 821 -21.72 5.91 -15.56
C ALA A 821 -20.37 5.50 -14.95
N ALA A 822 -19.53 6.46 -14.58
CA ALA A 822 -18.31 6.20 -13.83
C ALA A 822 -18.63 5.34 -12.59
N VAL A 823 -19.64 5.77 -11.84
CA VAL A 823 -20.20 5.04 -10.69
C VAL A 823 -20.65 3.61 -11.04
N ARG A 824 -21.35 3.36 -12.14
CA ARG A 824 -21.71 1.99 -12.58
C ARG A 824 -20.49 1.07 -12.67
N GLY A 825 -19.38 1.54 -13.24
CA GLY A 825 -18.15 0.73 -13.39
C GLY A 825 -17.52 0.34 -12.04
N ILE A 826 -17.62 1.21 -11.03
CA ILE A 826 -17.20 0.93 -9.64
C ILE A 826 -18.11 -0.14 -9.04
N VAL A 827 -19.43 0.06 -9.12
CA VAL A 827 -20.45 -0.83 -8.55
C VAL A 827 -20.38 -2.24 -9.14
N ARG A 828 -20.19 -2.36 -10.46
CA ARG A 828 -19.99 -3.65 -11.15
C ARG A 828 -18.71 -4.35 -10.69
N THR A 829 -17.62 -3.62 -10.45
CA THR A 829 -16.39 -4.19 -9.86
C THR A 829 -16.60 -4.62 -8.41
N MET A 830 -17.26 -3.79 -7.60
CA MET A 830 -17.61 -4.11 -6.22
C MET A 830 -18.47 -5.38 -6.13
N ALA A 831 -19.40 -5.60 -7.07
CA ALA A 831 -20.22 -6.82 -7.11
C ALA A 831 -19.37 -8.11 -7.23
N HIS A 832 -18.16 -8.05 -7.79
CA HIS A 832 -17.18 -9.14 -7.74
C HIS A 832 -16.38 -9.14 -6.44
N ASP A 833 -15.81 -7.99 -6.05
CA ASP A 833 -14.88 -7.90 -4.90
C ASP A 833 -15.58 -8.13 -3.53
N PHE A 834 -16.90 -7.89 -3.45
CA PHE A 834 -17.75 -8.12 -2.26
C PHE A 834 -18.76 -9.26 -2.44
N LYS A 835 -18.57 -10.12 -3.46
CA LYS A 835 -19.44 -11.27 -3.74
C LYS A 835 -19.59 -12.16 -2.50
N GLY A 836 -20.82 -12.41 -2.08
CA GLY A 836 -21.12 -13.21 -0.88
C GLY A 836 -21.02 -12.47 0.46
N LYS A 837 -20.80 -11.13 0.44
CA LYS A 837 -20.97 -10.25 1.62
C LYS A 837 -22.18 -9.32 1.45
N TYR A 838 -22.31 -8.68 0.30
CA TYR A 838 -23.36 -7.69 0.02
C TYR A 838 -24.17 -8.05 -1.21
N GLN A 839 -25.47 -7.73 -1.19
CA GLN A 839 -26.28 -7.70 -2.41
C GLN A 839 -26.10 -6.34 -3.08
N ILE A 840 -25.13 -6.27 -3.99
CA ILE A 840 -24.81 -5.06 -4.73
C ILE A 840 -25.69 -4.95 -5.98
N ARG A 841 -26.23 -3.76 -6.25
CA ARG A 841 -27.07 -3.44 -7.42
C ARG A 841 -26.68 -2.09 -8.02
N SER A 842 -26.78 -2.02 -9.34
CA SER A 842 -26.84 -0.75 -10.07
C SER A 842 -28.19 -0.69 -10.79
N ILE A 843 -28.97 0.34 -10.46
CA ILE A 843 -30.35 0.53 -10.89
C ILE A 843 -30.45 1.85 -11.65
N TRP A 844 -31.11 1.85 -12.80
CA TRP A 844 -31.20 3.02 -13.68
C TRP A 844 -32.64 3.30 -14.06
N LEU A 845 -33.13 4.49 -13.72
CA LEU A 845 -34.51 4.88 -13.99
C LEU A 845 -34.58 5.43 -15.42
N ASP A 846 -35.25 4.71 -16.31
CA ASP A 846 -35.39 5.11 -17.72
C ASP A 846 -36.43 6.22 -17.92
N ILE A 847 -37.35 6.32 -16.96
CA ILE A 847 -38.28 7.44 -16.79
C ILE A 847 -37.88 8.28 -15.57
N SER A 848 -38.38 9.51 -15.48
CA SER A 848 -38.14 10.38 -14.33
C SER A 848 -38.52 9.69 -13.02
N TYR A 849 -37.73 9.90 -11.97
CA TYR A 849 -38.01 9.39 -10.61
C TYR A 849 -39.46 9.58 -10.15
N ARG A 850 -40.10 10.71 -10.49
CA ARG A 850 -41.50 11.02 -10.15
C ARG A 850 -42.54 10.13 -10.84
N GLN A 851 -42.18 9.48 -11.94
CA GLN A 851 -43.02 8.57 -12.73
C GLN A 851 -42.72 7.09 -12.42
N THR A 852 -41.53 6.81 -11.86
CA THR A 852 -41.12 5.46 -11.43
C THR A 852 -42.09 4.86 -10.42
N ASN A 853 -42.59 3.64 -10.71
CA ASN A 853 -43.37 2.88 -9.75
C ASN A 853 -42.48 2.45 -8.56
N PHE A 854 -42.62 3.14 -7.43
CA PHE A 854 -41.77 2.93 -6.25
C PHE A 854 -41.84 1.51 -5.67
N ARG A 855 -42.95 0.78 -5.88
CA ARG A 855 -43.05 -0.63 -5.50
C ARG A 855 -42.17 -1.52 -6.38
N HIS A 856 -42.01 -1.20 -7.66
CA HIS A 856 -41.09 -1.91 -8.56
C HIS A 856 -39.65 -1.67 -8.14
N LEU A 857 -39.28 -0.44 -7.75
CA LEU A 857 -37.96 -0.15 -7.18
C LEU A 857 -37.69 -0.96 -5.89
N LEU A 858 -38.60 -0.92 -4.90
CA LEU A 858 -38.43 -1.69 -3.67
C LEU A 858 -38.31 -3.19 -3.92
N LYS A 859 -39.09 -3.70 -4.87
CA LYS A 859 -39.02 -5.09 -5.33
C LYS A 859 -37.67 -5.41 -5.97
N VAL A 860 -37.13 -4.56 -6.85
CA VAL A 860 -35.77 -4.69 -7.41
C VAL A 860 -34.69 -4.70 -6.32
N MET A 861 -34.83 -3.87 -5.28
CA MET A 861 -33.89 -3.82 -4.15
C MET A 861 -34.00 -5.05 -3.23
N ASN A 862 -35.17 -5.70 -3.18
CA ASN A 862 -35.44 -6.88 -2.33
C ASN A 862 -35.30 -8.24 -3.05
N GLU A 863 -35.39 -8.29 -4.38
CA GLU A 863 -35.27 -9.50 -5.17
C GLU A 863 -33.78 -9.94 -5.31
N GLY A 864 -33.55 -11.23 -5.09
CA GLY A 864 -32.21 -11.79 -4.87
C GLY A 864 -31.34 -11.85 -6.13
N ILE A 865 -30.06 -11.50 -5.96
CA ILE A 865 -28.93 -11.60 -6.91
C ILE A 865 -29.27 -11.37 -8.40
N SER A 866 -29.28 -10.09 -8.81
CA SER A 866 -28.88 -9.71 -10.17
C SER A 866 -27.39 -9.37 -10.19
N THR A 867 -26.66 -9.89 -11.17
CA THR A 867 -25.29 -9.46 -11.56
C THR A 867 -25.30 -8.46 -12.71
N HIS A 868 -26.48 -7.98 -13.13
CA HIS A 868 -26.71 -7.12 -14.28
C HIS A 868 -27.32 -5.79 -13.85
N ASP A 869 -27.10 -4.74 -14.64
CA ASP A 869 -27.82 -3.48 -14.50
C ASP A 869 -29.35 -3.73 -14.59
N MET A 870 -30.11 -3.11 -13.69
CA MET A 870 -31.58 -3.20 -13.68
C MET A 870 -32.18 -1.84 -14.03
N PHE A 871 -33.06 -1.83 -15.03
CA PHE A 871 -33.69 -0.60 -15.52
C PHE A 871 -35.16 -0.57 -15.11
N ILE A 872 -35.68 0.60 -14.77
CA ILE A 872 -37.09 0.77 -14.37
C ILE A 872 -37.73 1.85 -15.24
N ALA A 873 -38.77 1.43 -15.98
CA ALA A 873 -39.73 2.29 -16.65
C ALA A 873 -41.12 2.00 -16.03
N ASP A 874 -42.11 1.62 -16.84
CA ASP A 874 -43.38 1.08 -16.33
C ASP A 874 -43.16 -0.29 -15.63
N ASP A 875 -42.27 -1.11 -16.20
CA ASP A 875 -41.85 -2.42 -15.69
C ASP A 875 -40.35 -2.45 -15.34
N ILE A 876 -39.90 -3.58 -14.79
CA ILE A 876 -38.49 -3.86 -14.48
C ILE A 876 -37.85 -4.54 -15.70
N TYR A 877 -36.67 -4.07 -16.12
CA TYR A 877 -35.90 -4.65 -17.22
C TYR A 877 -34.47 -5.00 -16.80
N VAL A 878 -33.87 -5.98 -17.47
CA VAL A 878 -32.42 -6.24 -17.41
C VAL A 878 -31.78 -5.98 -18.76
N ARG A 879 -30.58 -5.39 -18.72
CA ARG A 879 -29.77 -5.17 -19.91
C ARG A 879 -29.21 -6.50 -20.41
N LYS A 880 -29.57 -6.88 -21.63
CA LYS A 880 -29.10 -8.08 -22.33
C LYS A 880 -28.35 -7.73 -23.60
N LEU A 881 -27.50 -8.65 -24.04
CA LEU A 881 -26.83 -8.55 -25.32
C LEU A 881 -27.73 -9.05 -26.43
N LYS A 882 -27.80 -8.30 -27.52
CA LYS A 882 -28.43 -8.74 -28.78
C LYS A 882 -27.39 -8.66 -29.89
N ALA A 883 -27.33 -9.69 -30.73
CA ALA A 883 -26.56 -9.62 -31.97
C ALA A 883 -27.18 -8.54 -32.88
N LEU A 884 -26.35 -7.59 -33.31
CA LEU A 884 -26.77 -6.53 -34.23
C LEU A 884 -26.53 -6.99 -35.66
N GLU A 885 -27.63 -7.17 -36.41
CA GLU A 885 -27.57 -7.32 -37.86
C GLU A 885 -27.04 -6.03 -38.49
N VAL A 886 -25.80 -6.06 -38.96
CA VAL A 886 -25.23 -4.97 -39.75
C VAL A 886 -25.83 -5.04 -41.14
N GLY A 887 -26.84 -4.20 -41.39
CA GLY A 887 -27.49 -4.09 -42.69
C GLY A 887 -26.49 -3.70 -43.77
N ALA A 888 -26.52 -4.41 -44.90
CA ALA A 888 -25.66 -4.12 -46.05
C ALA A 888 -26.15 -2.86 -46.79
N GLN A 889 -25.79 -1.69 -46.28
CA GLN A 889 -25.97 -0.42 -46.99
C GLN A 889 -24.60 0.18 -47.34
N ASN A 890 -24.43 0.56 -48.61
CA ASN A 890 -23.26 1.29 -49.06
C ASN A 890 -23.35 2.75 -48.59
N ILE A 891 -22.89 3.03 -47.37
CA ILE A 891 -22.63 4.39 -46.92
C ILE A 891 -21.43 4.94 -47.72
N GLU A 892 -21.52 6.18 -48.19
CA GLU A 892 -20.41 6.85 -48.87
C GLU A 892 -19.21 6.94 -47.91
N ALA A 893 -18.02 6.50 -48.36
CA ALA A 893 -16.90 6.24 -47.47
C ALA A 893 -16.60 7.42 -46.52
N ALA A 894 -16.67 7.14 -45.21
CA ALA A 894 -16.43 8.14 -44.18
C ALA A 894 -15.06 8.82 -44.36
N LEU A 895 -14.06 8.08 -44.85
CA LEU A 895 -12.72 8.56 -45.14
C LEU A 895 -12.37 8.46 -46.63
N ASN A 896 -11.49 9.37 -47.05
CA ASN A 896 -10.86 9.43 -48.36
C ASN A 896 -9.42 9.98 -48.21
N PRO A 897 -8.58 10.01 -49.26
CA PRO A 897 -7.19 10.45 -49.13
C PRO A 897 -6.99 11.89 -48.63
N SER A 898 -7.96 12.79 -48.86
CA SER A 898 -7.88 14.17 -48.34
C SER A 898 -8.21 14.29 -46.84
N SER A 899 -8.84 13.25 -46.27
CA SER A 899 -9.31 13.23 -44.88
C SER A 899 -8.16 13.26 -43.88
N LEU A 900 -8.37 13.96 -42.77
CA LEU A 900 -7.45 14.05 -41.64
C LEU A 900 -8.02 13.30 -40.44
N VAL A 901 -7.33 12.28 -39.94
CA VAL A 901 -7.75 11.48 -38.78
C VAL A 901 -6.76 11.63 -37.64
N ILE A 902 -7.25 12.06 -36.47
CA ILE A 902 -6.42 12.20 -35.26
C ILE A 902 -6.59 10.97 -34.37
N PHE A 903 -5.47 10.31 -34.04
CA PHE A 903 -5.38 9.18 -33.14
C PHE A 903 -4.75 9.60 -31.81
N PHE A 904 -5.55 9.70 -30.76
CA PHE A 904 -5.08 10.00 -29.40
C PHE A 904 -4.66 8.70 -28.71
N GLY A 905 -3.37 8.49 -28.47
CA GLY A 905 -2.89 7.24 -27.85
C GLY A 905 -1.48 6.80 -28.25
N GLY A 906 -0.51 7.71 -28.36
CA GLY A 906 0.93 7.38 -28.28
C GLY A 906 1.54 6.51 -29.38
N GLY A 907 0.80 6.19 -30.43
CA GLY A 907 1.28 5.52 -31.66
C GLY A 907 1.92 4.15 -31.45
N VAL A 908 1.51 3.43 -30.40
CA VAL A 908 1.87 2.03 -30.15
C VAL A 908 0.65 1.23 -29.68
N GLY A 909 0.66 -0.09 -29.87
CA GLY A 909 -0.45 -0.96 -29.44
C GLY A 909 -1.69 -0.84 -30.33
N ILE A 910 -2.87 -1.06 -29.75
CA ILE A 910 -4.17 -1.14 -30.44
C ILE A 910 -4.41 0.08 -31.36
N THR A 911 -4.20 1.28 -30.82
CA THR A 911 -4.34 2.56 -31.54
C THR A 911 -3.45 2.63 -32.78
N ALA A 912 -2.25 2.06 -32.74
CA ALA A 912 -1.32 2.06 -33.86
C ALA A 912 -1.68 1.02 -34.93
N GLU A 913 -2.12 -0.17 -34.54
CA GLU A 913 -2.58 -1.20 -35.47
C GLU A 913 -3.78 -0.71 -36.29
N ILE A 914 -4.72 -0.03 -35.61
CA ILE A 914 -5.90 0.56 -36.26
C ILE A 914 -5.51 1.76 -37.13
N ALA A 915 -4.63 2.65 -36.67
CA ALA A 915 -4.12 3.77 -37.49
C ALA A 915 -3.42 3.28 -38.77
N CYS A 916 -2.63 2.21 -38.69
CA CYS A 916 -1.99 1.60 -39.86
C CYS A 916 -3.04 1.06 -40.84
N ALA A 917 -4.07 0.36 -40.35
CA ALA A 917 -5.11 -0.20 -41.21
C ALA A 917 -5.98 0.90 -41.87
N VAL A 918 -6.24 2.00 -41.17
CA VAL A 918 -6.98 3.17 -41.69
C VAL A 918 -6.20 3.89 -42.79
N ALA A 919 -4.89 4.06 -42.61
CA ALA A 919 -3.99 4.52 -43.67
C ALA A 919 -3.99 3.57 -44.88
N GLU A 920 -3.85 2.26 -44.64
CA GLU A 920 -3.77 1.23 -45.68
C GLU A 920 -5.03 1.13 -46.54
N ARG A 921 -6.21 1.36 -45.94
CA ARG A 921 -7.49 1.28 -46.66
C ARG A 921 -7.89 2.58 -47.35
N PHE A 922 -7.65 3.74 -46.74
CA PHE A 922 -8.22 5.02 -47.20
C PHE A 922 -7.21 6.05 -47.71
N GLY A 923 -5.90 5.82 -47.55
CA GLY A 923 -4.85 6.75 -47.99
C GLY A 923 -4.86 8.10 -47.25
N CYS A 924 -5.51 8.16 -46.08
CA CYS A 924 -5.83 9.40 -45.38
C CYS A 924 -4.68 9.91 -44.50
N ARG A 925 -4.64 11.22 -44.24
CA ARG A 925 -3.65 11.86 -43.37
C ARG A 925 -3.84 11.39 -41.93
N ILE A 926 -2.80 10.82 -41.34
CA ILE A 926 -2.81 10.35 -39.96
C ILE A 926 -2.02 11.31 -39.07
N VAL A 927 -2.69 11.88 -38.07
CA VAL A 927 -2.04 12.55 -36.94
C VAL A 927 -2.11 11.63 -35.73
N ILE A 928 -1.00 11.43 -35.03
CA ILE A 928 -0.97 10.74 -33.74
C ILE A 928 -0.60 11.72 -32.63
N VAL A 929 -1.35 11.69 -31.53
CA VAL A 929 -1.06 12.49 -30.32
C VAL A 929 -0.72 11.56 -29.16
N GLY A 930 0.32 11.89 -28.39
CA GLY A 930 0.65 11.17 -27.16
C GLY A 930 1.63 11.93 -26.26
N ARG A 931 1.77 11.50 -25.00
CA ARG A 931 2.56 12.21 -23.98
C ARG A 931 4.07 12.27 -24.23
N THR A 932 4.61 11.34 -25.01
CA THR A 932 6.06 11.21 -25.28
C THR A 932 6.45 11.84 -26.61
N SER A 933 7.52 12.64 -26.65
CA SER A 933 8.04 13.24 -27.88
C SER A 933 8.35 12.22 -28.98
N PHE A 934 8.15 12.59 -30.25
CA PHE A 934 8.52 11.74 -31.37
C PHE A 934 10.04 11.50 -31.42
N PRO A 935 10.52 10.25 -31.55
CA PRO A 935 11.94 9.97 -31.73
C PRO A 935 12.45 10.50 -33.07
N THR A 936 13.33 11.50 -33.05
CA THR A 936 14.00 12.03 -34.25
C THR A 936 15.13 11.12 -34.76
N ASN A 937 15.70 10.28 -33.90
CA ASN A 937 16.70 9.25 -34.24
C ASN A 937 16.37 7.94 -33.53
N ILE A 938 16.54 6.80 -34.19
CA ILE A 938 16.43 5.48 -33.56
C ILE A 938 17.79 5.03 -33.03
N ALA A 939 17.95 5.06 -31.71
CA ALA A 939 19.08 4.40 -31.08
C ALA A 939 19.05 2.89 -31.42
N TYR A 940 20.19 2.35 -31.86
CA TYR A 940 20.40 0.92 -32.14
C TYR A 940 19.58 0.33 -33.30
N GLU A 941 19.04 1.08 -34.26
CA GLU A 941 18.09 0.57 -35.28
C GLU A 941 18.51 -0.73 -35.98
N HIS A 942 19.81 -0.85 -36.29
CA HIS A 942 20.42 -2.00 -36.96
C HIS A 942 20.43 -3.30 -36.12
N ILE A 943 20.16 -3.23 -34.82
CA ILE A 943 20.22 -4.37 -33.90
C ILE A 943 18.83 -4.98 -33.72
N GLN A 944 18.58 -6.09 -34.42
CA GLN A 944 17.29 -6.80 -34.38
C GLN A 944 17.17 -7.77 -33.19
N GLU A 945 18.27 -8.42 -32.78
CA GLU A 945 18.25 -9.38 -31.68
C GLU A 945 18.16 -8.68 -30.32
N GLU A 946 17.17 -9.06 -29.50
CA GLU A 946 16.93 -8.41 -28.21
C GLU A 946 18.10 -8.57 -27.23
N SER A 947 18.80 -9.71 -27.28
CA SER A 947 19.98 -9.98 -26.44
C SER A 947 21.15 -9.05 -26.78
N VAL A 948 21.33 -8.74 -28.07
CA VAL A 948 22.38 -7.83 -28.57
C VAL A 948 21.98 -6.39 -28.29
N LEU A 949 20.69 -6.04 -28.40
CA LEU A 949 20.20 -4.71 -28.05
C LEU A 949 20.45 -4.40 -26.57
N LYS A 950 20.12 -5.31 -25.65
CA LYS A 950 20.36 -5.09 -24.22
C LYS A 950 21.88 -5.00 -23.91
N LYS A 951 22.75 -5.69 -24.66
CA LYS A 951 24.21 -5.52 -24.55
C LYS A 951 24.70 -4.15 -25.03
N GLU A 952 24.12 -3.62 -26.11
CA GLU A 952 24.52 -2.32 -26.67
C GLU A 952 23.94 -1.12 -25.90
N ILE A 953 22.71 -1.23 -25.39
CA ILE A 953 22.17 -0.28 -24.40
C ILE A 953 23.06 -0.29 -23.15
N PHE A 954 23.48 -1.47 -22.68
CA PHE A 954 24.42 -1.57 -21.56
C PHE A 954 25.74 -0.87 -21.90
N ARG A 955 26.35 -1.15 -23.07
CA ARG A 955 27.61 -0.51 -23.52
C ARG A 955 27.52 1.02 -23.53
N ASP A 956 26.46 1.58 -24.12
CA ASP A 956 26.28 3.03 -24.20
C ASP A 956 25.88 3.68 -22.87
N LEU A 957 25.13 2.98 -22.00
CA LEU A 957 24.93 3.45 -20.63
C LEU A 957 26.28 3.50 -19.90
N SER A 958 27.16 2.51 -20.05
CA SER A 958 28.50 2.54 -19.44
C SER A 958 29.44 3.59 -20.02
N LEU A 959 29.13 4.17 -21.19
CA LEU A 959 29.86 5.32 -21.76
C LEU A 959 29.27 6.68 -21.33
N LYS A 960 28.00 6.72 -20.91
CA LYS A 960 27.30 7.95 -20.46
C LYS A 960 27.35 8.15 -18.95
N LEU A 961 27.43 7.05 -18.21
CA LEU A 961 27.62 7.03 -16.76
C LEU A 961 29.05 7.44 -16.43
N LYS A 962 29.24 8.21 -15.35
CA LYS A 962 30.58 8.62 -14.90
C LYS A 962 31.31 7.43 -14.28
N ASP A 963 32.65 7.47 -14.28
CA ASP A 963 33.50 6.44 -13.68
C ASP A 963 32.98 6.03 -12.28
N GLY A 964 32.63 4.75 -12.13
CA GLY A 964 32.10 4.16 -10.90
C GLY A 964 30.59 3.89 -10.85
N GLN A 965 29.76 4.44 -11.76
CA GLN A 965 28.32 4.17 -11.78
C GLN A 965 27.98 2.83 -12.48
N LYS A 966 27.26 1.93 -11.79
CA LYS A 966 26.81 0.64 -12.34
C LYS A 966 25.39 0.71 -12.92
N ILE A 967 25.20 0.01 -14.04
CA ILE A 967 23.90 -0.12 -14.72
C ILE A 967 23.04 -1.15 -13.99
N THR A 968 21.85 -0.75 -13.53
CA THR A 968 20.90 -1.67 -12.92
C THR A 968 20.01 -2.35 -13.96
N GLY A 969 19.45 -3.52 -13.62
CA GLY A 969 18.47 -4.21 -14.46
C GLY A 969 17.22 -3.36 -14.76
N ASN A 970 16.78 -2.54 -13.79
CA ASN A 970 15.65 -1.62 -13.99
C ASN A 970 15.98 -0.46 -14.93
N MET A 971 17.19 0.12 -14.85
CA MET A 971 17.64 1.13 -15.81
C MET A 971 17.76 0.55 -17.23
N LEU A 972 18.33 -0.65 -17.34
CA LEU A 972 18.46 -1.36 -18.61
C LEU A 972 17.09 -1.68 -19.22
N GLU A 973 16.15 -2.18 -18.42
CA GLU A 973 14.79 -2.52 -18.86
C GLU A 973 13.93 -1.27 -19.11
N HIS A 974 14.16 -0.15 -18.41
CA HIS A 974 13.51 1.14 -18.68
C HIS A 974 13.95 1.73 -20.02
N GLU A 975 15.27 1.84 -20.25
CA GLU A 975 15.78 2.32 -21.54
C GLU A 975 15.44 1.33 -22.68
N ALA A 976 15.48 0.02 -22.43
CA ALA A 976 15.00 -0.97 -23.41
C ALA A 976 13.52 -0.77 -23.75
N LYS A 977 12.62 -0.60 -22.77
CA LYS A 977 11.19 -0.30 -23.00
C LYS A 977 10.97 0.99 -23.76
N LYS A 978 11.72 2.05 -23.45
CA LYS A 978 11.72 3.32 -24.19
C LYS A 978 12.13 3.11 -25.64
N ILE A 979 13.19 2.35 -25.91
CA ILE A 979 13.65 2.00 -27.26
C ILE A 979 12.65 1.09 -27.99
N TYR A 980 12.04 0.11 -27.33
CA TYR A 980 10.98 -0.73 -27.92
C TYR A 980 9.77 0.12 -28.32
N ARG A 981 9.37 1.10 -27.49
CA ARG A 981 8.29 2.04 -27.77
C ARG A 981 8.63 2.96 -28.95
N GLN A 982 9.84 3.53 -28.98
CA GLN A 982 10.32 4.35 -30.11
C GLN A 982 10.38 3.55 -31.43
N ARG A 983 10.93 2.33 -31.40
CA ARG A 983 10.95 1.42 -32.56
C ARG A 983 9.54 1.03 -33.01
N ALA A 984 8.61 0.77 -32.09
CA ALA A 984 7.22 0.46 -32.43
C ALA A 984 6.49 1.66 -33.05
N LEU A 985 6.74 2.86 -32.53
CA LEU A 985 6.19 4.11 -33.06
C LEU A 985 6.70 4.38 -34.49
N ILE A 986 8.00 4.21 -34.75
CA ILE A 986 8.53 4.40 -36.11
C ILE A 986 8.14 3.26 -37.06
N ARG A 987 8.03 2.00 -36.61
CA ARG A 987 7.40 0.95 -37.43
C ARG A 987 5.98 1.31 -37.83
N SER A 988 5.22 1.99 -36.96
CA SER A 988 3.86 2.46 -37.25
C SER A 988 3.88 3.59 -38.28
N LYS A 989 4.78 4.59 -38.12
CA LYS A 989 5.05 5.61 -39.16
C LYS A 989 5.40 4.98 -40.50
N GLN A 990 6.38 4.08 -40.56
CA GLN A 990 6.82 3.40 -41.78
C GLN A 990 5.70 2.58 -42.42
N ARG A 991 4.82 1.93 -41.63
CA ARG A 991 3.64 1.22 -42.15
C ARG A 991 2.67 2.18 -42.81
N ILE A 992 2.34 3.29 -42.14
CA ILE A 992 1.44 4.33 -42.64
C ILE A 992 2.02 4.96 -43.93
N GLU A 993 3.28 5.40 -43.92
CA GLU A 993 3.90 6.07 -45.08
C GLU A 993 4.04 5.16 -46.31
N ARG A 994 4.22 3.85 -46.13
CA ARG A 994 4.24 2.88 -47.25
C ARG A 994 2.92 2.76 -48.01
N THR A 995 1.81 3.24 -47.42
CA THR A 995 0.49 3.28 -48.07
C THR A 995 0.31 4.52 -48.96
N GLY A 996 1.25 5.47 -48.91
CA GLY A 996 1.11 6.81 -49.50
C GLY A 996 0.44 7.82 -48.56
N SER A 997 -0.08 7.38 -47.42
CA SER A 997 -0.64 8.25 -46.38
C SER A 997 0.46 9.06 -45.67
N GLU A 998 0.20 10.34 -45.41
CA GLU A 998 1.10 11.13 -44.56
C GLU A 998 0.98 10.74 -43.08
N PHE A 999 2.10 10.85 -42.35
CA PHE A 999 2.16 10.60 -40.91
C PHE A 999 2.74 11.81 -40.17
N HIS A 1000 1.95 12.35 -39.24
CA HIS A 1000 2.31 13.44 -38.33
C HIS A 1000 2.19 12.99 -36.88
N TYR A 1001 3.05 13.49 -35.99
CA TYR A 1001 3.01 13.15 -34.56
C TYR A 1001 3.24 14.37 -33.68
N TYR A 1002 2.42 14.53 -32.65
CA TYR A 1002 2.52 15.62 -31.67
C TYR A 1002 2.63 15.10 -30.24
N SER A 1003 3.44 15.81 -29.44
CA SER A 1003 3.62 15.53 -28.01
C SER A 1003 2.72 16.44 -27.19
N CYS A 1004 1.73 15.86 -26.50
CA CYS A 1004 0.79 16.59 -25.65
C CYS A 1004 0.20 15.64 -24.60
N ASP A 1005 0.00 16.14 -23.38
CA ASP A 1005 -0.86 15.45 -22.43
C ASP A 1005 -2.31 15.90 -22.64
N ILE A 1006 -3.15 14.95 -23.01
CA ILE A 1006 -4.50 15.22 -23.53
C ILE A 1006 -5.54 15.42 -22.41
N SER A 1007 -5.12 15.35 -21.15
CA SER A 1007 -5.88 15.84 -19.99
C SER A 1007 -5.66 17.33 -19.71
N ASP A 1008 -4.64 17.96 -20.33
CA ASP A 1008 -4.46 19.41 -20.29
C ASP A 1008 -5.34 20.04 -21.38
N HIS A 1009 -6.40 20.72 -20.95
CA HIS A 1009 -7.38 21.34 -21.84
C HIS A 1009 -6.81 22.48 -22.67
N GLU A 1010 -5.91 23.30 -22.10
CA GLU A 1010 -5.34 24.44 -22.82
C GLU A 1010 -4.31 23.98 -23.84
N ALA A 1011 -3.43 23.06 -23.45
CA ALA A 1011 -2.45 22.47 -24.35
C ALA A 1011 -3.11 21.67 -25.48
N LEU A 1012 -4.18 20.90 -25.20
CA LEU A 1012 -4.93 20.18 -26.22
C LEU A 1012 -5.63 21.14 -27.18
N ASN A 1013 -6.32 22.17 -26.69
CA ASN A 1013 -7.00 23.14 -27.54
C ASN A 1013 -6.02 23.90 -28.45
N ALA A 1014 -4.88 24.34 -27.90
CA ALA A 1014 -3.82 25.00 -28.66
C ALA A 1014 -3.22 24.06 -29.73
N LEU A 1015 -2.99 22.79 -29.38
CA LEU A 1015 -2.50 21.78 -30.31
C LEU A 1015 -3.50 21.49 -31.44
N LEU A 1016 -4.79 21.35 -31.14
CA LEU A 1016 -5.81 21.06 -32.15
C LEU A 1016 -5.94 22.20 -33.16
N LEU A 1017 -5.91 23.45 -32.70
CA LEU A 1017 -5.88 24.63 -33.58
C LEU A 1017 -4.60 24.68 -34.45
N ASP A 1018 -3.45 24.26 -33.93
CA ASP A 1018 -2.20 24.18 -34.71
C ASP A 1018 -2.21 23.03 -35.73
N ILE A 1019 -2.74 21.86 -35.35
CA ILE A 1019 -2.96 20.73 -36.27
C ILE A 1019 -3.87 21.18 -37.43
N GLU A 1020 -4.96 21.89 -37.16
CA GLU A 1020 -5.86 22.37 -38.21
C GLU A 1020 -5.23 23.43 -39.11
N LYS A 1021 -4.43 24.32 -38.53
CA LYS A 1021 -3.69 25.34 -39.27
C LYS A 1021 -2.63 24.74 -40.20
N GLN A 1022 -2.02 23.63 -39.80
CA GLN A 1022 -0.98 22.94 -40.58
C GLN A 1022 -1.54 21.92 -41.58
N HIS A 1023 -2.56 21.16 -41.19
CA HIS A 1023 -3.05 19.99 -41.94
C HIS A 1023 -4.47 20.12 -42.48
N GLY A 1024 -5.19 21.19 -42.13
CA GLY A 1024 -6.58 21.42 -42.51
C GLY A 1024 -7.58 20.77 -41.53
N LYS A 1025 -8.87 20.83 -41.88
CA LYS A 1025 -9.96 20.42 -40.96
C LYS A 1025 -9.89 18.95 -40.58
N VAL A 1026 -10.10 18.66 -39.30
CA VAL A 1026 -10.20 17.29 -38.77
C VAL A 1026 -11.43 16.61 -39.36
N THR A 1027 -11.24 15.44 -39.95
CA THR A 1027 -12.34 14.66 -40.56
C THR A 1027 -12.92 13.66 -39.57
N GLY A 1028 -12.10 13.04 -38.74
CA GLY A 1028 -12.56 12.14 -37.69
C GLY A 1028 -11.52 11.95 -36.62
N ILE A 1029 -11.94 11.42 -35.46
CA ILE A 1029 -11.02 11.12 -34.37
C ILE A 1029 -11.16 9.68 -33.89
N VAL A 1030 -10.04 9.15 -33.40
CA VAL A 1030 -9.98 7.87 -32.70
C VAL A 1030 -9.24 8.09 -31.38
N HIS A 1031 -9.90 7.85 -30.25
CA HIS A 1031 -9.25 7.88 -28.95
C HIS A 1031 -8.97 6.48 -28.44
N GLY A 1032 -7.70 6.18 -28.21
CA GLY A 1032 -7.20 4.95 -27.60
C GLY A 1032 -6.21 5.16 -26.46
N ALA A 1033 -6.25 6.31 -25.78
CA ALA A 1033 -5.41 6.54 -24.62
C ALA A 1033 -5.98 5.85 -23.37
N GLY A 1034 -5.09 5.50 -22.45
CA GLY A 1034 -5.42 4.85 -21.20
C GLY A 1034 -4.26 3.97 -20.69
N GLU A 1035 -4.09 3.95 -19.39
CA GLU A 1035 -3.17 3.05 -18.69
C GLU A 1035 -3.99 2.18 -17.72
N MET A 1036 -3.52 0.96 -17.44
CA MET A 1036 -4.20 0.04 -16.54
C MET A 1036 -3.26 -0.32 -15.41
N ASN A 1037 -3.58 0.16 -14.21
CA ASN A 1037 -2.88 -0.19 -12.98
C ASN A 1037 -3.74 -1.22 -12.21
N SER A 1038 -3.25 -2.44 -11.99
CA SER A 1038 -4.03 -3.52 -11.32
C SER A 1038 -3.49 -3.80 -9.90
N GLN A 1039 -3.60 -2.80 -9.02
CA GLN A 1039 -3.22 -2.87 -7.61
C GLN A 1039 -4.44 -3.16 -6.70
N ARG A 1040 -4.25 -3.94 -5.62
CA ARG A 1040 -5.32 -4.28 -4.67
C ARG A 1040 -5.75 -3.10 -3.79
N ASN A 1041 -4.79 -2.31 -3.33
CA ASN A 1041 -5.01 -1.18 -2.43
C ASN A 1041 -4.58 0.08 -3.18
N LYS A 1042 -5.55 0.89 -3.63
CA LYS A 1042 -5.28 2.19 -4.27
C LYS A 1042 -5.65 3.28 -3.29
N THR A 1043 -4.80 4.30 -3.22
CA THR A 1043 -5.13 5.52 -2.47
C THR A 1043 -6.24 6.28 -3.19
N ALA A 1044 -7.00 7.13 -2.49
CA ALA A 1044 -8.01 7.98 -3.14
C ALA A 1044 -7.37 8.81 -4.27
N LYS A 1045 -6.14 9.30 -4.06
CA LYS A 1045 -5.34 9.98 -5.10
C LYS A 1045 -5.01 9.04 -6.27
N ALA A 1046 -4.42 7.86 -6.03
CA ALA A 1046 -4.06 6.93 -7.10
C ALA A 1046 -5.27 6.38 -7.88
N PHE A 1047 -6.44 6.33 -7.23
CA PHE A 1047 -7.72 6.03 -7.86
C PHE A 1047 -8.18 7.20 -8.75
N GLY A 1048 -8.14 8.45 -8.24
CA GLY A 1048 -8.43 9.67 -8.99
C GLY A 1048 -7.48 9.89 -10.18
N ASP A 1049 -6.17 9.72 -9.98
CA ASP A 1049 -5.13 9.79 -11.01
C ASP A 1049 -5.40 8.78 -12.15
N ASN A 1050 -5.80 7.54 -11.85
CA ASN A 1050 -6.15 6.55 -12.88
C ASN A 1050 -7.51 6.83 -13.55
N LEU A 1051 -8.46 7.39 -12.80
CA LEU A 1051 -9.79 7.74 -13.28
C LEU A 1051 -9.70 8.89 -14.29
N SER A 1052 -9.10 10.00 -13.86
CA SER A 1052 -8.87 11.24 -14.61
C SER A 1052 -8.16 11.04 -15.95
N ILE A 1053 -7.13 10.16 -16.05
CA ILE A 1053 -6.42 9.90 -17.32
C ILE A 1053 -7.38 9.64 -18.49
N LYS A 1054 -8.45 8.88 -18.26
CA LYS A 1054 -9.47 8.59 -19.28
C LYS A 1054 -10.65 9.55 -19.23
N THR A 1055 -11.13 9.95 -18.05
CA THR A 1055 -12.30 10.83 -17.97
C THR A 1055 -11.96 12.25 -18.44
N SER A 1056 -10.89 12.86 -17.95
CA SER A 1056 -10.47 14.24 -18.30
C SER A 1056 -10.24 14.39 -19.80
N SER A 1057 -9.49 13.45 -20.39
CA SER A 1057 -9.21 13.47 -21.83
C SER A 1057 -10.44 13.24 -22.69
N MET A 1058 -11.43 12.47 -22.22
CA MET A 1058 -12.75 12.38 -22.86
C MET A 1058 -13.54 13.68 -22.79
N PHE A 1059 -13.58 14.33 -21.63
CA PHE A 1059 -14.29 15.60 -21.49
C PHE A 1059 -13.64 16.71 -22.33
N ALA A 1060 -12.30 16.74 -22.41
CA ALA A 1060 -11.56 17.68 -23.25
C ALA A 1060 -11.90 17.50 -24.74
N LEU A 1061 -11.89 16.24 -25.22
CA LEU A 1061 -12.25 15.92 -26.61
C LEU A 1061 -13.72 16.23 -26.90
N TYR A 1062 -14.64 15.88 -26.00
CA TYR A 1062 -16.06 16.25 -26.12
C TYR A 1062 -16.24 17.77 -26.18
N GLN A 1063 -15.65 18.53 -25.26
CA GLN A 1063 -15.78 19.99 -25.20
C GLN A 1063 -15.33 20.69 -26.49
N PHE A 1064 -14.20 20.25 -27.06
CA PHE A 1064 -13.69 20.79 -28.33
C PHE A 1064 -14.54 20.34 -29.52
N PHE A 1065 -14.76 19.03 -29.68
CA PHE A 1065 -15.34 18.49 -30.90
C PHE A 1065 -16.88 18.50 -30.94
N ARG A 1066 -17.60 18.69 -29.82
CA ARG A 1066 -19.08 18.78 -29.81
C ARG A 1066 -19.68 19.92 -30.63
N LYS A 1067 -18.88 20.92 -31.03
CA LYS A 1067 -19.28 22.00 -31.95
C LYS A 1067 -18.53 21.94 -33.28
N TYR A 1068 -17.80 20.86 -33.52
CA TYR A 1068 -16.91 20.69 -34.66
C TYR A 1068 -17.54 19.78 -35.72
N PRO A 1069 -17.47 20.10 -37.03
CA PRO A 1069 -18.05 19.27 -38.09
C PRO A 1069 -17.16 18.06 -38.41
N LEU A 1070 -17.02 17.12 -37.47
CA LEU A 1070 -16.43 15.81 -37.74
C LEU A 1070 -17.38 14.97 -38.60
N LYS A 1071 -16.84 13.94 -39.25
CA LYS A 1071 -17.60 12.82 -39.80
C LYS A 1071 -17.79 11.67 -38.81
N PHE A 1072 -16.89 11.52 -37.83
CA PHE A 1072 -17.04 10.54 -36.75
C PHE A 1072 -16.12 10.80 -35.55
N ALA A 1073 -16.46 10.21 -34.41
CA ALA A 1073 -15.56 9.98 -33.29
C ALA A 1073 -15.67 8.53 -32.77
N ILE A 1074 -14.54 7.80 -32.69
CA ILE A 1074 -14.50 6.43 -32.15
C ILE A 1074 -13.63 6.39 -30.88
N LEU A 1075 -14.18 5.89 -29.78
CA LEU A 1075 -13.60 5.95 -28.44
C LEU A 1075 -13.35 4.53 -27.90
N PHE A 1076 -12.12 4.21 -27.54
CA PHE A 1076 -11.77 2.87 -27.03
C PHE A 1076 -12.04 2.77 -25.53
N SER A 1077 -13.01 1.92 -25.24
CA SER A 1077 -13.39 1.46 -23.92
C SER A 1077 -12.89 0.03 -23.70
N SER A 1078 -13.33 -0.62 -22.63
CA SER A 1078 -12.96 -1.98 -22.26
C SER A 1078 -14.19 -2.77 -21.84
N ILE A 1079 -14.18 -4.07 -22.09
CA ILE A 1079 -15.19 -5.01 -21.61
C ILE A 1079 -15.40 -4.96 -20.09
N SER A 1080 -14.36 -4.56 -19.35
CA SER A 1080 -14.39 -4.33 -17.90
C SER A 1080 -15.40 -3.27 -17.46
N ALA A 1081 -15.78 -2.35 -18.35
CA ALA A 1081 -16.88 -1.41 -18.08
C ALA A 1081 -18.17 -2.18 -17.83
N TYR A 1082 -18.63 -2.97 -18.80
CA TYR A 1082 -19.86 -3.77 -18.71
C TYR A 1082 -19.78 -4.88 -17.67
N THR A 1083 -18.67 -5.63 -17.62
CA THR A 1083 -18.60 -6.81 -16.74
C THR A 1083 -18.25 -6.49 -15.29
N GLY A 1084 -17.53 -5.39 -15.05
CA GLY A 1084 -16.66 -5.25 -13.88
C GLY A 1084 -15.50 -6.27 -13.93
N LEU A 1085 -14.36 -5.95 -13.32
CA LEU A 1085 -13.28 -6.92 -13.10
C LEU A 1085 -12.66 -6.72 -11.71
N PRO A 1086 -12.35 -7.80 -10.95
CA PRO A 1086 -11.82 -7.70 -9.60
C PRO A 1086 -10.61 -6.75 -9.50
N ARG A 1087 -10.66 -5.77 -8.58
CA ARG A 1087 -9.63 -4.73 -8.35
C ARG A 1087 -9.37 -3.78 -9.52
N GLN A 1088 -10.35 -3.62 -10.41
CA GLN A 1088 -10.27 -2.68 -11.53
C GLN A 1088 -11.35 -1.59 -11.44
N SER A 1089 -11.72 -1.14 -10.24
CA SER A 1089 -12.84 -0.23 -10.00
C SER A 1089 -12.70 1.11 -10.73
N ASP A 1090 -11.52 1.73 -10.67
CA ASP A 1090 -11.14 2.94 -11.43
C ASP A 1090 -11.10 2.68 -12.94
N TYR A 1091 -10.51 1.57 -13.39
CA TYR A 1091 -10.42 1.26 -14.83
C TYR A 1091 -11.79 0.94 -15.44
N SER A 1092 -12.63 0.16 -14.77
CA SER A 1092 -14.03 -0.10 -15.14
C SER A 1092 -14.86 1.19 -15.12
N SER A 1093 -14.65 2.05 -14.11
CA SER A 1093 -15.27 3.38 -14.00
C SER A 1093 -14.91 4.27 -15.19
N SER A 1094 -13.61 4.45 -15.47
CA SER A 1094 -13.10 5.19 -16.62
C SER A 1094 -13.67 4.73 -17.95
N ASN A 1095 -13.82 3.42 -18.15
CA ASN A 1095 -14.31 2.88 -19.41
C ASN A 1095 -15.85 2.95 -19.50
N GLU A 1096 -16.59 2.80 -18.40
CA GLU A 1096 -18.04 3.02 -18.39
C GLU A 1096 -18.42 4.50 -18.54
N PHE A 1097 -17.57 5.40 -18.01
CA PHE A 1097 -17.62 6.82 -18.34
C PHE A 1097 -17.48 7.06 -19.85
N VAL A 1098 -16.44 6.48 -20.49
CA VAL A 1098 -16.22 6.58 -21.96
C VAL A 1098 -17.46 6.12 -22.74
N ASN A 1099 -18.13 5.06 -22.29
CA ASN A 1099 -19.35 4.56 -22.92
C ASN A 1099 -20.50 5.58 -22.84
N SER A 1100 -20.72 6.19 -21.67
CA SER A 1100 -21.83 7.12 -21.47
C SER A 1100 -21.60 8.46 -22.13
N ILE A 1101 -20.37 8.99 -22.10
CA ILE A 1101 -20.04 10.22 -22.81
C ILE A 1101 -20.08 10.02 -24.33
N ALA A 1102 -19.79 8.82 -24.86
CA ALA A 1102 -19.99 8.51 -26.27
C ALA A 1102 -21.48 8.63 -26.66
N SER A 1103 -22.38 8.08 -25.84
CA SER A 1103 -23.82 8.13 -26.09
C SER A 1103 -24.41 9.53 -25.90
N HIS A 1104 -23.94 10.28 -24.89
CA HIS A 1104 -24.28 11.71 -24.74
C HIS A 1104 -23.82 12.53 -25.93
N TRP A 1105 -22.54 12.39 -26.31
CA TRP A 1105 -21.96 13.09 -27.44
C TRP A 1105 -22.72 12.79 -28.73
N ASN A 1106 -23.03 11.52 -29.04
CA ASN A 1106 -23.79 11.14 -30.23
C ASN A 1106 -25.17 11.83 -30.33
N LYS A 1107 -25.84 12.14 -29.21
CA LYS A 1107 -27.11 12.88 -29.22
C LYS A 1107 -26.96 14.40 -29.41
N GLN A 1108 -25.76 14.93 -29.23
CA GLN A 1108 -25.45 16.37 -29.22
C GLN A 1108 -24.80 16.85 -30.52
N VAL A 1109 -24.59 15.96 -31.50
CA VAL A 1109 -23.92 16.27 -32.77
C VAL A 1109 -24.56 15.51 -33.95
N ASP A 1110 -24.42 16.08 -35.15
CA ASP A 1110 -24.92 15.49 -36.39
C ASP A 1110 -24.01 14.39 -36.98
N TYR A 1111 -23.02 13.90 -36.22
CA TYR A 1111 -22.07 12.87 -36.67
C TYR A 1111 -22.00 11.67 -35.71
N PRO A 1112 -21.79 10.46 -36.24
CA PRO A 1112 -21.71 9.24 -35.44
C PRO A 1112 -20.56 9.27 -34.42
N VAL A 1113 -20.91 9.04 -33.16
CA VAL A 1113 -19.97 8.80 -32.06
C VAL A 1113 -20.16 7.37 -31.55
N ARG A 1114 -19.05 6.63 -31.42
CA ARG A 1114 -19.04 5.24 -30.99
C ARG A 1114 -18.04 5.02 -29.87
N SER A 1115 -18.40 4.20 -28.89
CA SER A 1115 -17.45 3.59 -27.98
C SER A 1115 -17.35 2.08 -28.22
N ILE A 1116 -16.14 1.59 -28.46
CA ILE A 1116 -15.85 0.16 -28.62
C ILE A 1116 -15.26 -0.38 -27.31
N MET A 1117 -16.02 -1.23 -26.62
CA MET A 1117 -15.55 -2.00 -25.46
C MET A 1117 -14.68 -3.16 -25.93
N TRP A 1118 -13.37 -2.95 -26.01
CA TRP A 1118 -12.45 -4.01 -26.44
C TRP A 1118 -12.37 -5.15 -25.43
N SER A 1119 -12.44 -6.38 -25.93
CA SER A 1119 -11.90 -7.57 -25.26
C SER A 1119 -10.36 -7.55 -25.25
N LEU A 1120 -9.73 -8.54 -24.63
CA LEU A 1120 -8.28 -8.72 -24.58
C LEU A 1120 -7.68 -8.82 -26.00
N TRP A 1121 -6.77 -7.93 -26.39
CA TRP A 1121 -5.94 -8.14 -27.58
C TRP A 1121 -4.75 -9.06 -27.23
N THR A 1122 -4.53 -10.13 -28.00
CA THR A 1122 -3.49 -11.16 -27.73
C THR A 1122 -2.10 -10.77 -28.24
N GLU A 1123 -2.04 -9.99 -29.31
CA GLU A 1123 -0.81 -9.70 -30.04
C GLU A 1123 -0.26 -8.29 -29.77
N THR A 1124 -1.10 -7.37 -29.27
CA THR A 1124 -0.76 -5.99 -28.90
C THR A 1124 -1.61 -5.50 -27.73
N GLY A 1125 -1.38 -4.27 -27.26
CA GLY A 1125 -2.12 -3.68 -26.15
C GLY A 1125 -1.56 -4.03 -24.77
N ILE A 1126 -2.28 -3.59 -23.74
CA ILE A 1126 -1.80 -3.56 -22.34
C ILE A 1126 -1.59 -4.96 -21.75
N MET A 1127 -2.25 -5.98 -22.30
CA MET A 1127 -2.35 -7.33 -21.72
C MET A 1127 -1.74 -8.43 -22.61
N LYS A 1128 -0.88 -8.06 -23.56
CA LYS A 1128 -0.20 -8.96 -24.52
C LYS A 1128 0.49 -10.19 -23.89
N ASN A 1129 0.96 -10.08 -22.64
CA ASN A 1129 1.66 -11.16 -21.92
C ASN A 1129 0.80 -11.82 -20.82
N SER A 1130 -0.51 -11.53 -20.77
CA SER A 1130 -1.39 -11.83 -19.64
C SER A 1130 -2.44 -12.91 -19.92
N THR A 1131 -2.39 -13.55 -21.10
CA THR A 1131 -3.39 -14.50 -21.61
C THR A 1131 -3.79 -15.56 -20.57
N LYS A 1132 -2.83 -16.21 -19.91
CA LYS A 1132 -3.08 -17.26 -18.91
C LYS A 1132 -3.84 -16.84 -17.65
N ASP A 1133 -3.85 -15.55 -17.30
CA ASP A 1133 -4.61 -15.05 -16.14
C ASP A 1133 -6.00 -14.50 -16.56
N VAL A 1134 -6.21 -14.23 -17.86
CA VAL A 1134 -7.50 -13.82 -18.45
C VAL A 1134 -8.33 -15.01 -18.96
N GLU A 1135 -7.69 -16.04 -19.50
CA GLU A 1135 -8.35 -17.31 -19.87
C GLU A 1135 -9.03 -17.99 -18.66
N LYS A 1136 -8.49 -17.79 -17.45
CA LYS A 1136 -9.10 -18.23 -16.18
C LYS A 1136 -10.39 -17.49 -15.84
N LEU A 1137 -10.60 -16.30 -16.39
CA LEU A 1137 -11.86 -15.56 -16.31
C LEU A 1137 -12.84 -16.00 -17.41
N GLY A 1138 -12.49 -16.97 -18.26
CA GLY A 1138 -13.36 -17.42 -19.34
C GLY A 1138 -13.46 -16.47 -20.53
N LEU A 1139 -12.58 -15.45 -20.60
CA LEU A 1139 -12.48 -14.51 -21.71
C LEU A 1139 -11.46 -15.01 -22.74
N ARG A 1140 -11.81 -14.97 -24.04
CA ARG A 1140 -10.92 -15.25 -25.16
C ARG A 1140 -10.36 -13.92 -25.67
N GLY A 1141 -9.07 -13.90 -25.94
CA GLY A 1141 -8.45 -12.76 -26.57
C GLY A 1141 -8.68 -12.75 -28.08
N ILE A 1142 -8.77 -11.55 -28.65
CA ILE A 1142 -8.85 -11.28 -30.08
C ILE A 1142 -7.46 -10.99 -30.66
N THR A 1143 -7.19 -11.48 -31.87
CA THR A 1143 -5.96 -11.15 -32.62
C THR A 1143 -6.02 -9.71 -33.15
N ASN A 1144 -4.87 -9.15 -33.52
CA ASN A 1144 -4.82 -7.84 -34.18
C ASN A 1144 -5.71 -7.83 -35.44
N LYS A 1145 -5.68 -8.91 -36.22
CA LYS A 1145 -6.48 -9.04 -37.45
C LYS A 1145 -7.98 -8.93 -37.18
N GLN A 1146 -8.48 -9.67 -36.19
CA GLN A 1146 -9.90 -9.64 -35.79
C GLN A 1146 -10.29 -8.26 -35.25
N GLY A 1147 -9.45 -7.65 -34.40
CA GLY A 1147 -9.69 -6.31 -33.87
C GLY A 1147 -9.71 -5.21 -34.94
N ILE A 1148 -8.81 -5.28 -35.93
CA ILE A 1148 -8.81 -4.40 -37.10
C ILE A 1148 -10.07 -4.61 -37.95
N GLN A 1149 -10.45 -5.87 -38.24
CA GLN A 1149 -11.65 -6.18 -39.02
C GLN A 1149 -12.92 -5.65 -38.36
N LEU A 1150 -13.04 -5.78 -37.03
CA LEU A 1150 -14.12 -5.18 -36.26
C LEU A 1150 -14.14 -3.65 -36.37
N PHE A 1151 -13.01 -2.98 -36.12
CA PHE A 1151 -12.93 -1.53 -36.25
C PHE A 1151 -13.30 -1.05 -37.66
N MET A 1152 -12.83 -1.75 -38.70
CA MET A 1152 -13.14 -1.44 -40.09
C MET A 1152 -14.62 -1.60 -40.41
N ARG A 1153 -15.24 -2.68 -39.94
CA ARG A 1153 -16.68 -2.90 -40.09
C ARG A 1153 -17.48 -1.80 -39.40
N GLU A 1154 -17.07 -1.37 -38.21
CA GLU A 1154 -17.73 -0.26 -37.52
C GLU A 1154 -17.56 1.06 -38.27
N LEU A 1155 -16.35 1.38 -38.74
CA LEU A 1155 -16.07 2.60 -39.53
C LEU A 1155 -16.86 2.67 -40.85
N ASP A 1156 -17.17 1.52 -41.46
CA ASP A 1156 -18.00 1.43 -42.67
C ASP A 1156 -19.51 1.64 -42.40
N HIS A 1157 -19.98 1.38 -41.17
CA HIS A 1157 -21.40 1.38 -40.78
C HIS A 1157 -21.63 2.35 -39.61
N LEU A 1158 -21.26 3.61 -39.83
CA LEU A 1158 -21.40 4.70 -38.87
C LEU A 1158 -22.62 5.57 -39.19
N GLU A 1159 -23.80 5.22 -38.64
CA GLU A 1159 -24.97 6.10 -38.66
C GLU A 1159 -25.19 6.78 -37.30
N SER A 1160 -25.69 8.01 -37.25
CA SER A 1160 -26.03 8.66 -35.97
C SER A 1160 -27.18 7.95 -35.23
N SER A 1161 -27.96 7.14 -35.94
CA SER A 1161 -29.09 6.32 -35.46
C SER A 1161 -28.72 5.02 -34.74
N ASP A 1162 -27.53 4.45 -34.95
CA ASP A 1162 -27.19 3.16 -34.33
C ASP A 1162 -26.81 3.28 -32.85
N GLU A 1163 -26.74 2.13 -32.18
CA GLU A 1163 -26.16 2.03 -30.84
C GLU A 1163 -24.76 2.63 -30.73
N CYS A 1164 -24.60 3.56 -29.79
CA CYS A 1164 -23.36 4.29 -29.56
C CYS A 1164 -22.30 3.48 -28.80
N VAL A 1165 -22.65 2.31 -28.24
CA VAL A 1165 -21.77 1.53 -27.34
C VAL A 1165 -21.73 0.08 -27.77
N MET A 1166 -20.52 -0.42 -28.03
CA MET A 1166 -20.27 -1.56 -28.90
C MET A 1166 -19.39 -2.61 -28.23
N LEU A 1167 -19.68 -3.89 -28.49
CA LEU A 1167 -19.02 -5.04 -27.85
C LEU A 1167 -18.36 -5.97 -28.88
N THR A 1168 -17.20 -6.55 -28.52
CA THR A 1168 -16.39 -7.35 -29.45
C THR A 1168 -16.32 -8.85 -29.09
N HIS A 1169 -17.05 -9.67 -29.86
CA HIS A 1169 -16.92 -11.13 -30.02
C HIS A 1169 -17.12 -12.04 -28.76
N ASP A 1170 -17.12 -13.35 -28.99
CA ASP A 1170 -18.09 -14.31 -28.46
C ASP A 1170 -17.98 -14.71 -26.97
N THR A 1171 -16.88 -14.39 -26.29
CA THR A 1171 -16.74 -14.80 -24.87
C THR A 1171 -17.67 -14.09 -23.88
N MET A 1172 -18.50 -13.17 -24.38
CA MET A 1172 -19.56 -12.52 -23.61
C MET A 1172 -20.75 -13.43 -23.28
N LEU A 1173 -21.00 -14.50 -24.06
CA LEU A 1173 -22.13 -15.41 -23.82
C LEU A 1173 -22.00 -16.24 -22.51
N LYS A 1174 -20.81 -16.30 -21.89
CA LYS A 1174 -20.62 -16.90 -20.56
C LYS A 1174 -20.86 -15.95 -19.38
N PHE A 1175 -21.01 -14.65 -19.62
CA PHE A 1175 -21.19 -13.62 -18.57
C PHE A 1175 -22.56 -12.93 -18.61
N SER A 1176 -23.44 -13.30 -19.54
CA SER A 1176 -24.70 -12.59 -19.82
C SER A 1176 -25.96 -13.47 -19.72
N MET A 1177 -25.84 -14.68 -19.14
CA MET A 1177 -26.97 -15.56 -18.82
C MET A 1177 -26.94 -15.93 -17.32
N PRO A 1178 -28.10 -15.96 -16.63
CA PRO A 1178 -28.21 -16.13 -15.19
C PRO A 1178 -27.87 -17.54 -14.67
#